data_AF-A0A2Z6RG67-F1
#
_entry.id   AF-A0A2Z6RG67-F1
#
_cell.length_a   1.000
_cell.length_b   1.000
_cell.length_c   1.000
_cell.angle_alpha   90.00
_cell.angle_beta   90.00
_cell.angle_gamma   90.00
#
_symmetry.space_group_name_H-M   'P 1'
#
loop_
_entity.id
_entity.type
_entity.pdbx_description
1 polymer ?
#
loop_
_entity_poly.entity_id
_entity_poly.type
_entity_poly.pdbx_seq_one_letter_code
_entity_poly.pdbx_strand_id
1 'polypeptide(L)'
;MDSSKFWVDFTNGKEIITKTFTNWTSGNEMIDNFIQEMQLKMQLEENRFCKVFEWVPYNELIIDKKIEDNYLTKAIWKKGPLYYYEKYGEIGEWIRESYGTVTLRFLYDSQNITDEFINKVKSYLNDRSCGITQNPYTKVYILVFEKDYFDKYCKKCDNKYEDNRMLCKSCEMNRLKNHLKNNFINWTSGNEKIDDFIQEKQLKYNLEGAVFEWIPYDDLFITEVIRDNWLATAIWKDGPSIYDHSKKKLIKKSCEAVCLKYLHNTDNFLNEIESHLYNDYENYGLSQNPDTKVYILIFSNEYFEKCCDKCGNEYEDEWKKWCKSCQISYLKDNFTNWSSGNEKINDFIQEKQLNYNEKETVFEWIPYDEFIDIKEIRDNCLTTAIWKDGPLIYNEDKKRLVKESYKVVCLRYLYNSSCITNEFLNEVESYLKGDSGYGLSQNPDTKIYISVFSNEYYENYCDNCGNKYEVKRIKLCKPCKMNHMKTNWTSGNEKIDDIIKEKQLKSYYYDNTVFEWIPYDEFIDIKEKGDNLATAIWKDGPLIYDDSEKKLIRKSCERVYLKYLHNSLNIIEFLNKIKYSSSSRFELGFYGLSQNPETEVYILVLHDYPSGRYCGKCFDRYNNKYEWCKACQINNLKNDFTKWTSGDNKIDNFIQERQSMINEHYDTIFEWISYNEFIDIKEIDRENGFATAIWRDGPLYYSIIKGKYRRKINEKVPLKYMHNLQNVESFLNEVTYSIEESHGVSQSPNTKDFILVLQTKYYCEHCGKRYDNQFEIDNKSCMLCQINHENKKINDLIKAMRLNIDHNSSKFSIIFEWIPYNQFNNIKEIGKGGFSTVYSAIWKNGLLYNKVYSRKESHYWERKPNIKVALKCLHNSQNFLDEFINEVKAYSNQRIGNILKIYGISQNPKTKDYIMVLEYAEGGSFNTYLNENYKNFDWFKGLKILIEIIKGLNKIHLKEMVHQDFHIGNILFTKMEKFYDDDDQSVNSYDADDIDDTDDSTDDNDNVNDDNTNNDNNNNNYYSACISDMGLCKKVDDINETSIYGVMPYVAPEVLKGKPYTQAADIYSFGMIMYVVATGKHPFANCAHDEALALNICNGIKPEINDQIAPKCYIDLMKRCWDSNPENRPITIEVKEAIKLFYNSLNQKFNKKKQHHEIEEQFKKTQVHRTNFLSNKSNRSTIHTEAVYTSRLLNSFTGNLSKYDNIDNNTVEITDFTNF
;
A
#
# COMPACT_ATOMS: atom_id res chain seq x y z
N MET A 1 -24.27 -6.05 -27.25
CA MET A 1 -24.09 -6.74 -28.55
C MET A 1 -23.74 -5.67 -29.56
N ASP A 2 -22.49 -5.60 -30.03
CA ASP A 2 -22.15 -6.03 -31.39
C ASP A 2 -20.61 -6.01 -31.56
N SER A 3 -20.05 -7.21 -31.67
CA SER A 3 -18.62 -7.46 -31.86
C SER A 3 -18.35 -7.66 -33.35
N SER A 4 -17.99 -6.59 -34.05
CA SER A 4 -17.40 -6.71 -35.38
C SER A 4 -16.49 -5.52 -35.69
N LYS A 5 -15.19 -5.73 -35.48
CA LYS A 5 -14.13 -4.86 -36.01
C LYS A 5 -13.05 -5.72 -36.66
N PHE A 6 -12.85 -5.44 -37.94
CA PHE A 6 -11.65 -5.64 -38.77
C PHE A 6 -10.99 -7.02 -38.76
N TRP A 7 -11.43 -7.87 -39.70
CA TRP A 7 -10.56 -8.91 -40.26
C TRP A 7 -9.62 -8.26 -41.26
N VAL A 8 -8.35 -8.09 -40.89
CA VAL A 8 -7.26 -7.86 -41.85
C VAL A 8 -6.94 -9.22 -42.49
N ASP A 9 -6.67 -9.22 -43.80
CA ASP A 9 -6.51 -10.39 -44.66
C ASP A 9 -5.34 -11.31 -44.21
N PHE A 10 -5.66 -12.38 -43.47
CA PHE A 10 -4.74 -13.37 -42.91
C PHE A 10 -4.11 -14.34 -43.94
N THR A 11 -4.40 -14.16 -45.23
CA THR A 11 -4.03 -15.13 -46.28
C THR A 11 -2.53 -15.07 -46.64
N ASN A 12 -1.89 -13.90 -46.50
CA ASN A 12 -0.48 -13.70 -46.88
C ASN A 12 0.54 -14.35 -45.91
N GLY A 13 0.30 -14.33 -44.60
CA GLY A 13 1.21 -14.94 -43.62
C GLY A 13 1.27 -16.46 -43.72
N LYS A 14 0.13 -17.09 -44.06
CA LYS A 14 -0.01 -18.55 -44.19
C LYS A 14 0.70 -19.09 -45.44
N GLU A 15 0.64 -18.36 -46.56
CA GLU A 15 1.35 -18.70 -47.79
C GLU A 15 2.88 -18.53 -47.67
N ILE A 16 3.35 -17.55 -46.88
CA ILE A 16 4.78 -17.32 -46.67
C ILE A 16 5.39 -18.40 -45.76
N ILE A 17 4.70 -18.84 -44.70
CA ILE A 17 5.19 -19.96 -43.86
C ILE A 17 5.32 -21.26 -44.68
N THR A 18 4.36 -21.55 -45.57
CA THR A 18 4.44 -22.73 -46.44
C THR A 18 5.44 -22.60 -47.59
N LYS A 19 5.68 -21.38 -48.14
CA LYS A 19 6.61 -21.16 -49.26
C LYS A 19 8.07 -20.93 -48.83
N THR A 20 8.33 -20.45 -47.62
CA THR A 20 9.68 -20.02 -47.18
C THR A 20 10.44 -21.07 -46.34
N PHE A 21 9.76 -22.06 -45.74
CA PHE A 21 10.37 -22.97 -44.75
C PHE A 21 10.34 -24.47 -45.11
N THR A 22 10.59 -24.81 -46.38
CA THR A 22 10.72 -26.20 -46.86
C THR A 22 11.91 -27.01 -46.29
N ASN A 23 12.70 -26.45 -45.36
CA ASN A 23 13.95 -27.04 -44.85
C ASN A 23 13.92 -27.50 -43.37
N TRP A 24 12.76 -27.51 -42.70
CA TRP A 24 12.62 -27.97 -41.31
C TRP A 24 11.99 -29.37 -41.22
N THR A 25 12.69 -30.37 -41.74
CA THR A 25 12.30 -31.78 -41.57
C THR A 25 13.14 -32.43 -40.49
N SER A 26 12.47 -33.13 -39.58
CA SER A 26 13.07 -34.04 -38.61
C SER A 26 13.47 -35.38 -39.23
N GLY A 27 13.05 -35.64 -40.48
CA GLY A 27 13.14 -36.96 -41.12
C GLY A 27 12.08 -37.95 -40.63
N ASN A 28 11.09 -37.51 -39.84
CA ASN A 28 9.97 -38.31 -39.38
C ASN A 28 8.63 -37.59 -39.64
N GLU A 29 7.75 -38.25 -40.40
CA GLU A 29 6.48 -37.67 -40.85
C GLU A 29 5.54 -37.25 -39.71
N MET A 30 5.47 -38.02 -38.61
CA MET A 30 4.62 -37.65 -37.47
C MET A 30 5.12 -36.41 -36.73
N ILE A 31 6.44 -36.26 -36.58
CA ILE A 31 7.04 -35.09 -35.94
C ILE A 31 6.93 -33.86 -36.84
N ASP A 32 7.13 -34.04 -38.15
CA ASP A 32 6.99 -32.96 -39.12
C ASP A 32 5.55 -32.45 -39.19
N ASN A 33 4.56 -33.37 -39.21
CA ASN A 33 3.14 -33.03 -39.11
C ASN A 33 2.79 -32.31 -37.80
N PHE A 34 3.38 -32.75 -36.68
CA PHE A 34 3.20 -32.09 -35.38
C PHE A 34 3.77 -30.66 -35.35
N ILE A 35 4.97 -30.45 -35.90
CA ILE A 35 5.58 -29.11 -36.01
C ILE A 35 4.70 -28.19 -36.86
N GLN A 36 4.21 -28.68 -38.00
CA GLN A 36 3.29 -27.94 -38.86
C GLN A 36 1.97 -27.61 -38.14
N GLU A 37 1.40 -28.55 -37.39
CA GLU A 37 0.21 -28.32 -36.56
C GLU A 37 0.43 -27.18 -35.57
N MET A 38 1.60 -27.11 -34.92
CA MET A 38 1.92 -26.05 -33.96
C MET A 38 2.12 -24.68 -34.63
N GLN A 39 2.76 -24.65 -35.79
CA GLN A 39 2.91 -23.43 -36.59
C GLN A 39 1.56 -22.87 -37.06
N LEU A 40 0.61 -23.76 -37.40
CA LEU A 40 -0.74 -23.37 -37.84
C LEU A 40 -1.65 -22.86 -36.71
N LYS A 41 -1.34 -23.17 -35.45
CA LYS A 41 -2.11 -22.72 -34.27
C LYS A 41 -1.70 -21.34 -33.75
N MET A 42 -0.73 -20.67 -34.36
CA MET A 42 -0.30 -19.32 -33.98
C MET A 42 -1.46 -18.31 -34.15
N GLN A 43 -1.98 -17.76 -33.05
CA GLN A 43 -2.91 -16.62 -33.02
C GLN A 43 -2.16 -15.35 -32.62
N LEU A 44 -2.28 -14.26 -33.40
CA LEU A 44 -1.79 -12.94 -33.04
C LEU A 44 -2.82 -12.27 -32.11
N GLU A 45 -2.53 -12.15 -30.82
CA GLU A 45 -3.27 -11.23 -29.94
C GLU A 45 -2.78 -9.79 -30.20
N GLU A 46 -3.69 -8.82 -30.20
CA GLU A 46 -3.36 -7.41 -30.35
C GLU A 46 -2.25 -7.03 -29.33
N ASN A 47 -1.11 -6.56 -29.86
CA ASN A 47 0.09 -6.06 -29.16
C ASN A 47 1.19 -7.04 -28.69
N ARG A 48 1.43 -8.21 -29.32
CA ARG A 48 2.59 -9.05 -28.93
C ARG A 48 3.38 -9.74 -30.06
N PHE A 49 4.67 -9.96 -29.78
CA PHE A 49 5.63 -10.79 -30.52
C PHE A 49 5.10 -12.24 -30.68
N CYS A 50 5.15 -12.81 -31.89
CA CYS A 50 4.73 -14.20 -32.14
C CYS A 50 5.92 -15.13 -32.40
N LYS A 51 6.19 -16.07 -31.50
CA LYS A 51 7.28 -17.06 -31.63
C LYS A 51 6.87 -18.25 -32.50
N VAL A 52 7.80 -18.74 -33.31
CA VAL A 52 7.61 -19.94 -34.16
C VAL A 52 8.14 -21.18 -33.47
N PHE A 53 7.34 -22.26 -33.48
CA PHE A 53 7.79 -23.59 -33.08
C PHE A 53 8.53 -24.26 -34.26
N GLU A 54 9.82 -24.58 -34.11
CA GLU A 54 10.66 -25.10 -35.21
C GLU A 54 11.39 -26.40 -34.89
N TRP A 55 11.87 -27.10 -35.94
CA TRP A 55 12.86 -28.15 -35.78
C TRP A 55 14.22 -27.54 -35.49
N VAL A 56 14.83 -27.90 -34.37
CA VAL A 56 16.14 -27.38 -33.96
C VAL A 56 17.23 -28.40 -34.33
N PRO A 57 18.16 -28.09 -35.26
CA PRO A 57 19.25 -29.01 -35.55
C PRO A 57 20.13 -29.24 -34.30
N TYR A 58 20.35 -30.50 -33.91
CA TYR A 58 21.04 -30.82 -32.65
C TYR A 58 22.46 -30.23 -32.56
N ASN A 59 23.16 -30.09 -33.69
CA ASN A 59 24.49 -29.48 -33.79
C ASN A 59 24.52 -27.94 -33.56
N GLU A 60 23.36 -27.30 -33.55
CA GLU A 60 23.18 -25.89 -33.19
C GLU A 60 23.04 -25.68 -31.67
N LEU A 61 22.94 -26.75 -30.89
CA LEU A 61 22.85 -26.72 -29.43
C LEU A 61 24.20 -27.08 -28.77
N ILE A 62 24.64 -26.25 -27.82
CA ILE A 62 25.77 -26.53 -26.93
C ILE A 62 25.18 -26.89 -25.57
N ILE A 63 25.13 -28.17 -25.24
CA ILE A 63 24.45 -28.70 -24.05
C ILE A 63 25.40 -28.70 -22.85
N ASP A 64 24.93 -28.19 -21.71
CA ASP A 64 25.66 -28.28 -20.44
C ASP A 64 25.74 -29.75 -19.95
N LYS A 65 26.90 -30.17 -19.42
CA LYS A 65 27.17 -31.57 -19.03
C LYS A 65 26.33 -32.06 -17.85
N LYS A 66 25.65 -31.18 -17.12
CA LYS A 66 24.87 -31.53 -15.92
C LYS A 66 23.39 -31.69 -16.25
N ILE A 67 22.88 -32.92 -16.22
CA ILE A 67 21.44 -33.19 -16.26
C ILE A 67 20.90 -33.06 -14.83
N GLU A 68 19.95 -32.15 -14.60
CA GLU A 68 19.28 -31.97 -13.30
C GLU A 68 18.19 -33.06 -13.09
N ASP A 69 17.65 -33.17 -11.87
CA ASP A 69 16.48 -34.02 -11.59
C ASP A 69 15.32 -33.69 -12.58
N ASN A 70 14.58 -34.70 -13.05
CA ASN A 70 13.50 -34.62 -14.06
C ASN A 70 13.92 -34.42 -15.54
N TYR A 71 15.10 -34.87 -15.96
CA TYR A 71 15.50 -34.93 -17.38
C TYR A 71 15.60 -33.56 -18.09
N LEU A 72 15.83 -32.49 -17.32
CA LEU A 72 16.01 -31.13 -17.82
C LEU A 72 17.48 -30.71 -17.78
N THR A 73 17.91 -29.89 -18.74
CA THR A 73 19.25 -29.24 -18.72
C THR A 73 19.22 -27.90 -19.46
N LYS A 74 20.26 -27.08 -19.28
CA LYS A 74 20.45 -25.83 -20.04
C LYS A 74 21.32 -26.10 -21.27
N ALA A 75 21.04 -25.38 -22.35
CA ALA A 75 21.89 -25.37 -23.53
C ALA A 75 21.97 -23.97 -24.13
N ILE A 76 23.00 -23.72 -24.94
CA ILE A 76 23.10 -22.52 -25.77
C ILE A 76 22.66 -22.89 -27.17
N TRP A 77 21.65 -22.19 -27.70
CA TRP A 77 21.24 -22.33 -29.09
C TRP A 77 21.89 -21.24 -29.93
N LYS A 78 22.82 -21.63 -30.82
CA LYS A 78 23.66 -20.70 -31.60
C LYS A 78 22.87 -19.70 -32.44
N LYS A 79 21.79 -20.13 -33.08
CA LYS A 79 20.93 -19.30 -33.93
C LYS A 79 19.74 -18.68 -33.20
N GLY A 80 19.42 -19.21 -32.00
CA GLY A 80 18.29 -18.82 -31.15
C GLY A 80 16.90 -18.94 -31.80
N PRO A 81 15.84 -18.71 -31.00
CA PRO A 81 14.45 -18.83 -31.44
C PRO A 81 14.05 -17.74 -32.45
N LEU A 82 13.12 -18.09 -33.34
CA LEU A 82 12.58 -17.21 -34.38
C LEU A 82 11.28 -16.53 -33.91
N TYR A 83 11.20 -15.21 -34.09
CA TYR A 83 10.04 -14.39 -33.76
C TYR A 83 9.53 -13.62 -34.99
N TYR A 84 8.21 -13.42 -35.04
CA TYR A 84 7.52 -12.50 -35.93
C TYR A 84 7.14 -11.24 -35.17
N TYR A 85 7.48 -10.08 -35.73
CA TYR A 85 7.18 -8.77 -35.16
C TYR A 85 6.27 -7.97 -36.10
N GLU A 86 5.09 -7.57 -35.61
CA GLU A 86 4.15 -6.71 -36.33
C GLU A 86 4.07 -5.35 -35.65
N LYS A 87 4.28 -4.27 -36.42
CA LYS A 87 4.22 -2.88 -35.93
C LYS A 87 3.01 -2.22 -36.57
N TYR A 88 2.18 -1.54 -35.78
CA TYR A 88 0.90 -0.92 -36.19
C TYR A 88 0.90 -0.33 -37.61
N GLY A 89 0.41 -1.12 -38.58
CA GLY A 89 0.20 -0.68 -39.97
C GLY A 89 1.36 -0.85 -40.96
N GLU A 90 2.48 -1.48 -40.58
CA GLU A 90 3.60 -1.81 -41.49
C GLU A 90 3.82 -3.33 -41.63
N ILE A 91 4.48 -3.77 -42.72
CA ILE A 91 4.77 -5.18 -43.03
C ILE A 91 5.64 -5.77 -41.91
N GLY A 92 5.19 -6.86 -41.26
CA GLY A 92 5.93 -7.48 -40.16
C GLY A 92 7.26 -8.12 -40.58
N GLU A 93 8.26 -8.06 -39.69
CA GLU A 93 9.62 -8.57 -39.89
C GLU A 93 9.90 -9.85 -39.07
N TRP A 94 10.73 -10.75 -39.62
CA TRP A 94 11.20 -11.95 -38.93
C TRP A 94 12.56 -11.70 -38.28
N ILE A 95 12.65 -11.88 -36.97
CA ILE A 95 13.87 -11.62 -36.19
C ILE A 95 14.25 -12.88 -35.43
N ARG A 96 15.54 -13.27 -35.48
CA ARG A 96 16.11 -14.27 -34.57
C ARG A 96 16.77 -13.57 -33.40
N GLU A 97 16.50 -14.02 -32.19
CA GLU A 97 17.33 -13.64 -31.05
C GLU A 97 18.70 -14.34 -31.19
N SER A 98 19.78 -13.57 -31.34
CA SER A 98 21.12 -14.13 -31.43
C SER A 98 21.56 -14.72 -30.07
N TYR A 99 21.98 -16.00 -30.08
CA TYR A 99 22.50 -16.75 -28.93
C TYR A 99 21.59 -16.77 -27.68
N GLY A 100 20.45 -17.46 -27.79
CA GLY A 100 19.57 -17.74 -26.66
C GLY A 100 20.07 -18.88 -25.79
N THR A 101 20.18 -18.65 -24.47
CA THR A 101 20.15 -19.77 -23.51
C THR A 101 18.76 -20.41 -23.62
N VAL A 102 18.69 -21.74 -23.69
CA VAL A 102 17.45 -22.50 -23.78
C VAL A 102 17.43 -23.59 -22.73
N THR A 103 16.23 -24.01 -22.35
CA THR A 103 16.01 -25.16 -21.47
C THR A 103 15.63 -26.37 -22.34
N LEU A 104 16.30 -27.50 -22.12
CA LEU A 104 16.09 -28.74 -22.85
C LEU A 104 15.41 -29.77 -21.95
N ARG A 105 14.41 -30.49 -22.47
CA ARG A 105 13.72 -31.60 -21.79
C ARG A 105 13.88 -32.88 -22.58
N PHE A 106 14.60 -33.85 -22.03
CA PHE A 106 14.81 -35.15 -22.67
C PHE A 106 13.59 -36.06 -22.48
N LEU A 107 13.15 -36.69 -23.57
CA LEU A 107 12.01 -37.61 -23.59
C LEU A 107 12.52 -39.05 -23.72
N TYR A 108 13.03 -39.65 -22.63
CA TYR A 108 13.69 -40.97 -22.68
C TYR A 108 12.80 -42.13 -23.14
N ASP A 109 11.47 -41.98 -23.10
CA ASP A 109 10.50 -42.97 -23.62
C ASP A 109 10.31 -42.90 -25.15
N SER A 110 11.12 -42.12 -25.89
CA SER A 110 10.87 -41.76 -27.29
C SER A 110 11.35 -42.78 -28.34
N GLN A 111 11.50 -44.05 -28.00
CA GLN A 111 12.05 -45.05 -28.94
C GLN A 111 11.05 -45.45 -30.04
N ASN A 112 9.75 -45.27 -29.82
CA ASN A 112 8.70 -45.44 -30.81
C ASN A 112 7.80 -44.20 -30.84
N ILE A 113 7.68 -43.55 -31.99
CA ILE A 113 6.78 -42.39 -32.16
C ILE A 113 5.37 -42.91 -32.40
N THR A 114 4.49 -42.74 -31.42
CA THR A 114 3.08 -43.12 -31.43
C THR A 114 2.20 -41.89 -31.17
N ASP A 115 0.89 -41.99 -31.40
CA ASP A 115 -0.06 -40.93 -31.03
C ASP A 115 -0.03 -40.62 -29.52
N GLU A 116 0.22 -41.63 -28.68
CA GLU A 116 0.43 -41.46 -27.24
C GLU A 116 1.67 -40.62 -26.94
N PHE A 117 2.77 -40.86 -27.65
CA PHE A 117 3.97 -40.03 -27.56
C PHE A 117 3.69 -38.57 -27.97
N ILE A 118 2.96 -38.35 -29.07
CA ILE A 118 2.60 -36.99 -29.52
C ILE A 118 1.68 -36.29 -28.52
N ASN A 119 0.70 -37.00 -27.95
CA ASN A 119 -0.17 -36.44 -26.90
C ASN A 119 0.62 -36.08 -25.63
N LYS A 120 1.60 -36.92 -25.27
CA LYS A 120 2.53 -36.64 -24.17
C LYS A 120 3.44 -35.44 -24.48
N VAL A 121 3.88 -35.28 -25.73
CA VAL A 121 4.62 -34.07 -26.15
C VAL A 121 3.72 -32.84 -26.05
N LYS A 122 2.48 -32.91 -26.55
CA LYS A 122 1.49 -31.82 -26.48
C LYS A 122 1.18 -31.37 -25.06
N SER A 123 1.15 -32.29 -24.09
CA SER A 123 0.91 -31.93 -22.68
C SER A 123 2.05 -31.15 -22.02
N TYR A 124 3.27 -31.17 -22.59
CA TYR A 124 4.40 -30.37 -22.13
C TYR A 124 4.53 -29.01 -22.84
N LEU A 125 3.74 -28.73 -23.88
CA LEU A 125 3.84 -27.48 -24.62
C LEU A 125 3.21 -26.31 -23.87
N ASN A 126 3.83 -25.13 -23.96
CA ASN A 126 3.35 -23.88 -23.40
C ASN A 126 3.87 -22.66 -24.19
N ASP A 127 3.61 -21.45 -23.71
CA ASP A 127 4.03 -20.17 -24.34
C ASP A 127 5.56 -20.03 -24.46
N ARG A 128 6.33 -20.81 -23.70
CA ARG A 128 7.79 -20.83 -23.71
C ARG A 128 8.38 -21.89 -24.64
N SER A 129 7.57 -22.78 -25.21
CA SER A 129 8.04 -23.82 -26.15
C SER A 129 8.55 -23.23 -27.47
N CYS A 130 9.79 -23.53 -27.84
CA CYS A 130 10.46 -22.97 -29.02
C CYS A 130 10.62 -23.98 -30.15
N GLY A 131 10.71 -25.27 -29.82
CA GLY A 131 10.95 -26.28 -30.84
C GLY A 131 11.22 -27.66 -30.27
N ILE A 132 11.56 -28.57 -31.17
CA ILE A 132 11.93 -29.94 -30.86
C ILE A 132 13.19 -30.34 -31.63
N THR A 133 14.03 -31.18 -31.03
CA THR A 133 15.22 -31.76 -31.66
C THR A 133 15.30 -33.25 -31.34
N GLN A 134 16.23 -33.94 -31.97
CA GLN A 134 16.57 -35.33 -31.64
C GLN A 134 18.08 -35.46 -31.50
N ASN A 135 18.51 -36.11 -30.42
CA ASN A 135 19.91 -36.48 -30.27
C ASN A 135 20.28 -37.53 -31.35
N PRO A 136 21.24 -37.26 -32.24
CA PRO A 136 21.54 -38.14 -33.36
C PRO A 136 22.16 -39.47 -32.92
N TYR A 137 22.76 -39.52 -31.73
CA TYR A 137 23.42 -40.70 -31.17
C TYR A 137 22.45 -41.57 -30.37
N THR A 138 21.66 -40.98 -29.46
CA THR A 138 20.76 -41.74 -28.59
C THR A 138 19.36 -41.92 -29.17
N LYS A 139 19.02 -41.20 -30.24
CA LYS A 139 17.68 -41.13 -30.85
C LYS A 139 16.59 -40.58 -29.92
N VAL A 140 16.97 -40.05 -28.75
CA VAL A 140 16.06 -39.41 -27.79
C VAL A 140 15.59 -38.07 -28.34
N TYR A 141 14.28 -37.85 -28.38
CA TYR A 141 13.69 -36.55 -28.69
C TYR A 141 13.79 -35.60 -27.49
N ILE A 142 14.03 -34.32 -27.78
CA ILE A 142 14.27 -33.29 -26.78
C ILE A 142 13.42 -32.06 -27.12
N LEU A 143 12.60 -31.61 -26.17
CA LEU A 143 11.87 -30.33 -26.31
C LEU A 143 12.75 -29.16 -25.90
N VAL A 144 12.62 -28.05 -26.62
CA VAL A 144 13.41 -26.83 -26.43
C VAL A 144 12.49 -25.70 -25.96
N PHE A 145 12.83 -25.07 -24.83
CA PHE A 145 12.09 -23.96 -24.21
C PHE A 145 12.99 -22.72 -24.03
N GLU A 146 12.38 -21.54 -23.84
CA GLU A 146 13.10 -20.28 -23.57
C GLU A 146 13.90 -20.31 -22.25
N LYS A 147 14.84 -19.37 -22.09
CA LYS A 147 15.73 -19.24 -20.92
C LYS A 147 14.99 -19.09 -19.58
N ASP A 148 13.83 -18.45 -19.60
CA ASP A 148 13.02 -18.11 -18.41
C ASP A 148 12.01 -19.22 -18.06
N TYR A 149 12.11 -20.41 -18.65
CA TYR A 149 11.23 -21.53 -18.34
C TYR A 149 11.18 -21.81 -16.82
N PHE A 150 12.33 -21.82 -16.14
CA PHE A 150 12.38 -22.05 -14.70
C PHE A 150 11.91 -20.87 -13.85
N ASP A 151 11.72 -19.70 -14.45
CA ASP A 151 11.14 -18.54 -13.76
C ASP A 151 9.62 -18.67 -13.66
N LYS A 152 9.02 -19.43 -14.59
CA LYS A 152 7.58 -19.67 -14.65
C LYS A 152 7.14 -21.08 -14.31
N TYR A 153 8.04 -22.06 -14.30
CA TYR A 153 7.70 -23.48 -14.11
C TYR A 153 8.60 -24.16 -13.08
N CYS A 154 8.02 -25.05 -12.28
CA CYS A 154 8.72 -25.70 -11.19
C CYS A 154 9.62 -26.85 -11.62
N LYS A 155 10.88 -26.82 -11.18
CA LYS A 155 11.88 -27.88 -11.42
C LYS A 155 11.44 -29.29 -10.99
N LYS A 156 10.61 -29.41 -9.96
CA LYS A 156 10.18 -30.71 -9.39
C LYS A 156 8.89 -31.27 -9.98
N CYS A 157 7.90 -30.40 -10.22
CA CYS A 157 6.53 -30.79 -10.57
C CYS A 157 6.16 -30.43 -12.02
N ASP A 158 6.96 -29.58 -12.68
CA ASP A 158 6.72 -28.99 -14.01
C ASP A 158 5.41 -28.18 -14.15
N ASN A 159 4.71 -27.93 -13.04
CA ASN A 159 3.56 -27.04 -13.01
C ASN A 159 4.02 -25.58 -13.05
N LYS A 160 3.21 -24.74 -13.71
CA LYS A 160 3.40 -23.29 -13.78
C LYS A 160 3.29 -22.68 -12.38
N TYR A 161 4.19 -21.77 -12.04
CA TYR A 161 4.06 -20.91 -10.87
C TYR A 161 2.92 -19.92 -11.11
N GLU A 162 2.00 -19.83 -10.16
CA GLU A 162 0.88 -18.89 -10.21
C GLU A 162 1.29 -17.45 -9.82
N ASP A 163 2.51 -17.26 -9.29
CA ASP A 163 3.03 -15.99 -8.77
C ASP A 163 4.56 -15.89 -8.99
N ASN A 164 5.10 -14.67 -9.08
CA ASN A 164 6.51 -14.33 -9.28
C ASN A 164 7.45 -14.79 -8.14
N ARG A 165 6.92 -15.44 -7.10
CA ARG A 165 7.65 -15.93 -5.92
C ARG A 165 8.32 -17.32 -6.09
N MET A 166 8.23 -17.95 -7.27
CA MET A 166 8.84 -19.27 -7.57
C MET A 166 8.42 -20.40 -6.58
N LEU A 167 7.18 -20.39 -6.08
CA LEU A 167 6.65 -21.42 -5.16
C LEU A 167 5.69 -22.37 -5.92
N CYS A 168 6.00 -23.67 -6.04
CA CYS A 168 5.07 -24.66 -6.64
C CYS A 168 3.97 -24.97 -5.63
N LYS A 169 2.85 -24.24 -5.68
CA LYS A 169 1.65 -24.49 -4.87
C LYS A 169 1.25 -25.96 -4.91
N SER A 170 1.33 -26.63 -6.06
CA SER A 170 1.06 -28.07 -6.17
C SER A 170 2.00 -28.98 -5.34
N CYS A 171 3.31 -28.69 -5.31
CA CYS A 171 4.26 -29.43 -4.46
C CYS A 171 4.00 -29.18 -2.97
N GLU A 172 3.71 -27.93 -2.61
CA GLU A 172 3.44 -27.54 -1.22
C GLU A 172 2.10 -28.13 -0.75
N MET A 173 1.09 -28.09 -1.62
CA MET A 173 -0.20 -28.73 -1.43
C MET A 173 -0.07 -30.23 -1.18
N ASN A 174 0.72 -30.94 -1.99
CA ASN A 174 0.93 -32.38 -1.79
C ASN A 174 1.64 -32.67 -0.46
N ARG A 175 2.62 -31.85 -0.08
CA ARG A 175 3.30 -31.97 1.22
C ARG A 175 2.34 -31.70 2.39
N LEU A 176 1.50 -30.67 2.28
CA LEU A 176 0.53 -30.32 3.30
C LEU A 176 -0.60 -31.36 3.39
N LYS A 177 -1.13 -31.85 2.27
CA LYS A 177 -2.14 -32.92 2.26
C LYS A 177 -1.62 -34.17 2.96
N ASN A 178 -0.34 -34.53 2.76
CA ASN A 178 0.28 -35.62 3.49
C ASN A 178 0.44 -35.31 4.99
N HIS A 179 0.75 -34.06 5.35
CA HIS A 179 0.85 -33.63 6.74
C HIS A 179 -0.51 -33.64 7.47
N LEU A 180 -1.57 -33.11 6.85
CA LEU A 180 -2.95 -33.13 7.35
C LEU A 180 -3.44 -34.58 7.52
N LYS A 181 -3.18 -35.44 6.51
CA LYS A 181 -3.49 -36.88 6.58
C LYS A 181 -2.86 -37.59 7.77
N ASN A 182 -1.65 -37.20 8.15
CA ASN A 182 -0.93 -37.82 9.26
C ASN A 182 -1.34 -37.28 10.63
N ASN A 183 -2.07 -36.16 10.71
CA ASN A 183 -2.41 -35.47 11.96
C ASN A 183 -3.91 -35.47 12.31
N PHE A 184 -4.77 -36.14 11.52
CA PHE A 184 -6.23 -36.18 11.73
C PHE A 184 -6.66 -36.65 13.13
N ILE A 185 -5.84 -37.47 13.82
CA ILE A 185 -6.14 -37.99 15.16
C ILE A 185 -6.31 -36.86 16.20
N ASN A 186 -5.75 -35.67 15.96
CA ASN A 186 -5.76 -34.57 16.92
C ASN A 186 -6.98 -33.62 16.81
N TRP A 187 -7.88 -33.83 15.83
CA TRP A 187 -9.00 -32.92 15.53
C TRP A 187 -10.37 -33.62 15.52
N THR A 188 -10.54 -34.66 16.34
CA THR A 188 -11.78 -35.42 16.37
C THR A 188 -12.80 -34.78 17.30
N SER A 189 -14.01 -34.55 16.82
CA SER A 189 -15.17 -34.14 17.61
C SER A 189 -15.78 -35.30 18.40
N GLY A 190 -15.39 -36.54 18.10
CA GLY A 190 -16.03 -37.75 18.62
C GLY A 190 -17.35 -38.08 17.91
N ASN A 191 -17.63 -37.44 16.77
CA ASN A 191 -18.81 -37.69 15.93
C ASN A 191 -18.33 -37.92 14.49
N GLU A 192 -18.44 -39.16 14.02
CA GLU A 192 -17.95 -39.61 12.72
C GLU A 192 -18.41 -38.73 11.55
N LYS A 193 -19.67 -38.26 11.56
CA LYS A 193 -20.19 -37.40 10.48
C LYS A 193 -19.56 -36.01 10.45
N ILE A 194 -19.18 -35.47 11.60
CA ILE A 194 -18.55 -34.16 11.72
C ILE A 194 -17.06 -34.28 11.41
N ASP A 195 -16.44 -35.35 11.89
CA ASP A 195 -15.05 -35.68 11.58
C ASP A 195 -14.85 -35.86 10.07
N ASP A 196 -15.76 -36.58 9.39
CA ASP A 196 -15.75 -36.72 7.93
C ASP A 196 -15.92 -35.37 7.22
N PHE A 197 -16.83 -34.52 7.71
CA PHE A 197 -17.05 -33.19 7.15
C PHE A 197 -15.82 -32.28 7.28
N ILE A 198 -15.20 -32.26 8.46
CA ILE A 198 -13.97 -31.49 8.72
C ILE A 198 -12.84 -32.01 7.82
N GLN A 199 -12.68 -33.33 7.71
CA GLN A 199 -11.69 -33.95 6.82
C GLN A 199 -11.90 -33.54 5.36
N GLU A 200 -13.15 -33.54 4.87
CA GLU A 200 -13.46 -33.10 3.52
C GLU A 200 -13.03 -31.64 3.28
N LYS A 201 -13.29 -30.74 4.23
CA LYS A 201 -12.87 -29.33 4.14
C LYS A 201 -11.35 -29.19 4.19
N GLN A 202 -10.67 -29.93 5.06
CA GLN A 202 -9.20 -29.91 5.17
C GLN A 202 -8.51 -30.43 3.90
N LEU A 203 -9.08 -31.43 3.22
CA LEU A 203 -8.56 -31.94 1.94
C LEU A 203 -8.74 -30.95 0.77
N LYS A 204 -9.70 -30.03 0.88
CA LYS A 204 -9.97 -28.95 -0.08
C LYS A 204 -9.23 -27.65 0.23
N TYR A 205 -8.58 -27.51 1.40
CA TYR A 205 -7.78 -26.34 1.77
C TYR A 205 -6.73 -26.01 0.70
N ASN A 206 -6.56 -24.74 0.34
CA ASN A 206 -5.78 -24.29 -0.83
C ASN A 206 -4.52 -23.50 -0.47
N LEU A 207 -4.02 -23.59 0.77
CA LEU A 207 -2.90 -22.82 1.33
C LEU A 207 -3.21 -21.35 1.63
N GLU A 208 -4.46 -20.90 1.45
CA GLU A 208 -4.89 -19.54 1.75
C GLU A 208 -5.91 -19.56 2.90
N GLY A 209 -5.83 -18.58 3.80
CA GLY A 209 -6.65 -18.51 5.02
C GLY A 209 -6.34 -19.60 6.07
N ALA A 210 -7.27 -19.80 6.99
CA ALA A 210 -7.16 -20.79 8.06
C ALA A 210 -7.62 -22.20 7.63
N VAL A 211 -7.01 -23.22 8.23
CA VAL A 211 -7.48 -24.60 8.14
C VAL A 211 -8.75 -24.74 8.98
N PHE A 212 -9.77 -25.39 8.42
CA PHE A 212 -11.02 -25.66 9.12
C PHE A 212 -10.81 -26.76 10.17
N GLU A 213 -11.10 -26.48 11.45
CA GLU A 213 -10.76 -27.35 12.58
C GLU A 213 -11.96 -27.71 13.47
N TRP A 214 -11.83 -28.78 14.26
CA TRP A 214 -12.64 -28.94 15.47
C TRP A 214 -12.01 -28.14 16.60
N ILE A 215 -12.81 -27.32 17.26
CA ILE A 215 -12.36 -26.39 18.29
C ILE A 215 -12.99 -26.81 19.63
N PRO A 216 -12.19 -27.24 20.63
CA PRO A 216 -12.69 -27.52 21.96
C PRO A 216 -13.43 -26.30 22.53
N TYR A 217 -14.62 -26.52 23.08
CA TYR A 217 -15.44 -25.42 23.59
C TYR A 217 -14.73 -24.65 24.71
N ASP A 218 -13.94 -25.35 25.53
CA ASP A 218 -13.17 -24.76 26.64
C ASP A 218 -12.02 -23.84 26.17
N ASP A 219 -11.64 -23.89 24.89
CA ASP A 219 -10.66 -22.98 24.30
C ASP A 219 -11.27 -21.65 23.84
N LEU A 220 -12.60 -21.50 23.94
CA LEU A 220 -13.34 -20.30 23.54
C LEU A 220 -13.78 -19.50 24.76
N PHE A 221 -13.15 -18.34 24.97
CA PHE A 221 -13.56 -17.39 26.00
C PHE A 221 -14.62 -16.42 25.47
N ILE A 222 -15.90 -16.65 25.80
CA ILE A 222 -17.01 -15.80 25.32
C ILE A 222 -16.93 -14.40 25.93
N THR A 223 -16.88 -13.38 25.07
CA THR A 223 -16.70 -11.97 25.47
C THR A 223 -18.01 -11.17 25.48
N GLU A 224 -18.89 -11.36 24.51
CA GLU A 224 -20.19 -10.67 24.43
C GLU A 224 -21.22 -11.56 23.71
N VAL A 225 -22.42 -11.69 24.28
CA VAL A 225 -23.57 -12.34 23.63
C VAL A 225 -24.42 -11.23 23.00
N ILE A 226 -24.63 -11.30 21.68
CA ILE A 226 -25.14 -10.15 20.91
C ILE A 226 -26.66 -10.25 20.66
N ARG A 227 -27.21 -11.46 20.49
CA ARG A 227 -28.60 -11.68 20.09
C ARG A 227 -29.15 -12.96 20.69
N ASP A 228 -30.21 -12.88 21.51
CA ASP A 228 -31.09 -13.97 22.00
C ASP A 228 -30.56 -15.43 21.89
N ASN A 229 -29.32 -15.69 22.34
CA ASN A 229 -28.57 -16.95 22.23
C ASN A 229 -28.22 -17.49 20.81
N TRP A 230 -28.19 -16.66 19.76
CA TRP A 230 -27.85 -17.06 18.38
C TRP A 230 -26.45 -16.65 17.91
N LEU A 231 -25.90 -15.57 18.45
CA LEU A 231 -24.58 -15.05 18.05
C LEU A 231 -23.80 -14.52 19.26
N ALA A 232 -22.50 -14.81 19.31
CA ALA A 232 -21.59 -14.31 20.34
C ALA A 232 -20.20 -14.00 19.78
N THR A 233 -19.43 -13.16 20.47
CA THR A 233 -17.99 -12.99 20.24
C THR A 233 -17.22 -13.78 21.28
N ALA A 234 -16.05 -14.30 20.90
CA ALA A 234 -15.15 -15.00 21.81
C ALA A 234 -13.68 -14.77 21.44
N ILE A 235 -12.78 -15.09 22.37
CA ILE A 235 -11.35 -15.21 22.11
C ILE A 235 -11.02 -16.70 22.05
N TRP A 236 -10.48 -17.15 20.93
CA TRP A 236 -9.96 -18.51 20.79
C TRP A 236 -8.49 -18.54 21.24
N LYS A 237 -8.23 -19.22 22.36
CA LYS A 237 -6.92 -19.29 23.02
C LYS A 237 -5.79 -19.74 22.09
N ASP A 238 -5.99 -20.88 21.42
CA ASP A 238 -4.97 -21.48 20.53
C ASP A 238 -5.02 -20.90 19.12
N GLY A 239 -6.18 -20.38 18.72
CA GLY A 239 -6.42 -19.72 17.45
C GLY A 239 -6.30 -20.62 16.22
N PRO A 240 -6.54 -20.07 15.01
CA PRO A 240 -6.58 -20.84 13.79
C PRO A 240 -5.19 -21.32 13.34
N SER A 241 -5.12 -22.52 12.74
CA SER A 241 -3.92 -22.95 12.03
C SER A 241 -3.87 -22.32 10.64
N ILE A 242 -2.79 -21.60 10.35
CA ILE A 242 -2.57 -20.92 9.07
C ILE A 242 -1.27 -21.44 8.47
N TYR A 243 -1.22 -21.60 7.15
CA TYR A 243 0.00 -22.03 6.47
C TYR A 243 0.99 -20.86 6.30
N ASP A 244 2.17 -20.97 6.91
CA ASP A 244 3.25 -20.00 6.75
C ASP A 244 4.08 -20.37 5.51
N HIS A 245 3.92 -19.61 4.42
CA HIS A 245 4.65 -19.83 3.16
C HIS A 245 6.18 -19.69 3.32
N SER A 246 6.67 -18.89 4.27
CA SER A 246 8.10 -18.71 4.50
C SER A 246 8.71 -19.91 5.21
N LYS A 247 7.99 -20.47 6.19
CA LYS A 247 8.43 -21.63 6.99
C LYS A 247 7.98 -22.97 6.42
N LYS A 248 7.09 -22.97 5.42
CA LYS A 248 6.51 -24.15 4.76
C LYS A 248 5.86 -25.14 5.73
N LYS A 249 5.15 -24.61 6.73
CA LYS A 249 4.46 -25.38 7.77
C LYS A 249 3.23 -24.63 8.28
N LEU A 250 2.30 -25.36 8.89
CA LEU A 250 1.21 -24.75 9.65
C LEU A 250 1.75 -24.11 10.94
N ILE A 251 1.23 -22.93 11.25
CA ILE A 251 1.47 -22.20 12.50
C ILE A 251 0.12 -21.84 13.12
N LYS A 252 0.06 -21.80 14.44
CA LYS A 252 -1.13 -21.35 15.19
C LYS A 252 -1.09 -19.84 15.40
N LYS A 253 -2.19 -19.15 15.14
CA LYS A 253 -2.35 -17.72 15.42
C LYS A 253 -3.07 -17.55 16.77
N SER A 254 -2.34 -17.73 17.87
CA SER A 254 -2.92 -17.75 19.23
C SER A 254 -3.69 -16.47 19.59
N CYS A 255 -4.71 -16.62 20.42
CA CYS A 255 -5.55 -15.55 20.97
C CYS A 255 -6.30 -14.74 19.91
N GLU A 256 -6.94 -15.43 18.96
CA GLU A 256 -7.71 -14.80 17.88
C GLU A 256 -9.12 -14.42 18.36
N ALA A 257 -9.57 -13.21 18.03
CA ALA A 257 -10.96 -12.82 18.23
C ALA A 257 -11.83 -13.48 17.16
N VAL A 258 -12.88 -14.19 17.58
CA VAL A 258 -13.73 -14.98 16.71
C VAL A 258 -15.21 -14.68 16.96
N CYS A 259 -16.03 -14.89 15.94
CA CYS A 259 -17.47 -14.86 16.06
C CYS A 259 -18.01 -16.29 16.14
N LEU A 260 -18.97 -16.49 17.04
CA LEU A 260 -19.65 -17.75 17.31
C LEU A 260 -21.09 -17.65 16.84
N LYS A 261 -21.52 -18.59 16.00
CA LYS A 261 -22.92 -18.74 15.58
C LYS A 261 -23.48 -20.06 16.09
N TYR A 262 -24.53 -20.00 16.88
CA TYR A 262 -25.19 -21.17 17.46
C TYR A 262 -26.22 -21.72 16.47
N LEU A 263 -26.14 -23.02 16.16
CA LEU A 263 -26.97 -23.70 15.18
C LEU A 263 -28.11 -24.45 15.89
N HIS A 264 -29.30 -23.87 15.92
CA HIS A 264 -30.43 -24.36 16.72
C HIS A 264 -31.38 -25.33 15.98
N ASN A 265 -31.12 -25.64 14.70
CA ASN A 265 -31.95 -26.57 13.91
C ASN A 265 -31.27 -27.93 13.73
N THR A 266 -31.88 -29.01 14.24
CA THR A 266 -31.24 -30.32 14.38
C THR A 266 -31.46 -31.29 13.22
N ASP A 267 -32.45 -31.07 12.37
CA ASP A 267 -32.84 -32.09 11.38
C ASP A 267 -31.97 -32.07 10.11
N ASN A 268 -31.12 -31.06 9.91
CA ASN A 268 -30.17 -31.02 8.79
C ASN A 268 -29.00 -30.03 8.99
N PHE A 269 -28.36 -30.04 10.16
CA PHE A 269 -27.36 -29.04 10.56
C PHE A 269 -26.16 -28.92 9.58
N LEU A 270 -25.76 -29.99 8.88
CA LEU A 270 -24.68 -29.94 7.88
C LEU A 270 -25.03 -29.05 6.68
N ASN A 271 -26.27 -29.08 6.21
CA ASN A 271 -26.71 -28.21 5.12
C ASN A 271 -26.75 -26.73 5.56
N GLU A 272 -27.11 -26.48 6.83
CA GLU A 272 -27.05 -25.14 7.42
C GLU A 272 -25.60 -24.65 7.52
N ILE A 273 -24.67 -25.49 7.98
CA ILE A 273 -23.23 -25.18 7.96
C ILE A 273 -22.76 -24.88 6.54
N GLU A 274 -23.06 -25.74 5.57
CA GLU A 274 -22.65 -25.53 4.18
C GLU A 274 -23.16 -24.21 3.61
N SER A 275 -24.40 -23.82 3.90
CA SER A 275 -24.96 -22.54 3.45
C SER A 275 -24.20 -21.33 3.98
N HIS A 276 -23.53 -21.46 5.13
CA HIS A 276 -22.75 -20.40 5.75
C HIS A 276 -21.27 -20.41 5.36
N LEU A 277 -20.77 -21.50 4.76
CA LEU A 277 -19.39 -21.61 4.27
C LEU A 277 -19.19 -20.99 2.88
N TYR A 278 -20.26 -20.59 2.19
CA TYR A 278 -20.20 -19.94 0.87
C TYR A 278 -19.94 -18.42 0.93
N ASN A 279 -19.85 -17.84 2.13
CA ASN A 279 -19.68 -16.40 2.31
C ASN A 279 -18.18 -16.01 2.34
N ASP A 280 -17.86 -14.78 1.92
CA ASP A 280 -16.50 -14.21 1.76
C ASP A 280 -15.76 -13.90 3.08
N TYR A 281 -16.00 -14.65 4.16
CA TYR A 281 -15.29 -14.49 5.44
C TYR A 281 -14.58 -15.79 5.85
N GLU A 282 -13.44 -15.66 6.53
CA GLU A 282 -12.64 -16.81 6.94
C GLU A 282 -13.41 -17.68 7.95
N ASN A 283 -13.62 -18.95 7.60
CA ASN A 283 -14.26 -19.94 8.44
C ASN A 283 -13.21 -20.76 9.17
N TYR A 284 -13.25 -20.77 10.51
CA TYR A 284 -12.21 -21.37 11.34
C TYR A 284 -12.55 -22.79 11.78
N GLY A 285 -13.82 -23.09 12.02
CA GLY A 285 -14.16 -24.43 12.45
C GLY A 285 -15.51 -24.60 13.10
N LEU A 286 -15.66 -25.74 13.75
CA LEU A 286 -16.84 -26.12 14.52
C LEU A 286 -16.47 -26.36 15.98
N SER A 287 -17.40 -26.05 16.86
CA SER A 287 -17.39 -26.49 18.25
C SER A 287 -18.77 -27.00 18.63
N GLN A 288 -18.90 -27.56 19.82
CA GLN A 288 -20.19 -27.92 20.40
C GLN A 288 -20.18 -27.52 21.86
N ASN A 289 -21.22 -26.80 22.28
CA ASN A 289 -21.40 -26.51 23.69
C ASN A 289 -21.64 -27.84 24.44
N PRO A 290 -20.84 -28.16 25.47
CA PRO A 290 -20.91 -29.46 26.15
C PRO A 290 -22.21 -29.64 26.94
N ASP A 291 -22.84 -28.56 27.39
CA ASP A 291 -24.07 -28.57 28.20
C ASP A 291 -25.32 -28.63 27.33
N THR A 292 -25.42 -27.76 26.33
CA THR A 292 -26.63 -27.64 25.48
C THR A 292 -26.62 -28.58 24.28
N LYS A 293 -25.45 -29.16 23.96
CA LYS A 293 -25.19 -29.97 22.74
C LYS A 293 -25.43 -29.22 21.42
N VAL A 294 -25.62 -27.91 21.48
CA VAL A 294 -25.76 -27.04 20.29
C VAL A 294 -24.40 -26.92 19.59
N TYR A 295 -24.38 -27.16 18.29
CA TYR A 295 -23.20 -26.93 17.46
C TYR A 295 -22.99 -25.44 17.22
N ILE A 296 -21.73 -25.03 17.17
CA ILE A 296 -21.31 -23.66 17.04
C ILE A 296 -20.38 -23.57 15.84
N LEU A 297 -20.75 -22.74 14.86
CA LEU A 297 -19.88 -22.38 13.75
C LEU A 297 -19.00 -21.19 14.17
N ILE A 298 -17.70 -21.29 13.88
CA ILE A 298 -16.68 -20.34 14.31
C ILE A 298 -16.02 -19.74 13.07
N PHE A 299 -16.02 -18.41 12.98
CA PHE A 299 -15.46 -17.67 11.86
C PHE A 299 -14.80 -16.37 12.35
N SER A 300 -14.05 -15.73 11.45
CA SER A 300 -13.35 -14.48 11.70
C SER A 300 -14.29 -13.40 12.24
N ASN A 301 -13.76 -12.57 13.13
CA ASN A 301 -14.47 -11.40 13.64
C ASN A 301 -14.77 -10.34 12.56
N GLU A 302 -14.18 -10.47 11.37
CA GLU A 302 -14.53 -9.69 10.16
C GLU A 302 -16.00 -9.82 9.76
N TYR A 303 -16.72 -10.84 10.25
CA TYR A 303 -18.16 -10.98 10.04
C TYR A 303 -18.96 -9.71 10.40
N PHE A 304 -18.60 -9.00 11.48
CA PHE A 304 -19.32 -7.77 11.88
C PHE A 304 -18.94 -6.53 11.06
N GLU A 305 -17.95 -6.64 10.18
CA GLU A 305 -17.65 -5.62 9.19
C GLU A 305 -18.62 -5.73 8.02
N LYS A 306 -18.95 -6.97 7.59
CA LYS A 306 -19.78 -7.24 6.41
C LYS A 306 -21.26 -7.49 6.71
N CYS A 307 -21.60 -7.98 7.90
CA CYS A 307 -22.96 -8.39 8.24
C CYS A 307 -23.58 -7.54 9.35
N CYS A 308 -24.89 -7.34 9.23
CA CYS A 308 -25.72 -6.59 10.16
C CYS A 308 -25.85 -7.28 11.53
N ASP A 309 -25.43 -6.60 12.59
CA ASP A 309 -25.53 -7.04 13.99
C ASP A 309 -26.98 -7.30 14.45
N LYS A 310 -27.97 -6.64 13.84
CA LYS A 310 -29.39 -6.79 14.18
C LYS A 310 -30.05 -8.00 13.52
N CYS A 311 -29.85 -8.22 12.22
CA CYS A 311 -30.56 -9.26 11.48
C CYS A 311 -29.68 -10.41 10.97
N GLY A 312 -28.37 -10.22 10.86
CA GLY A 312 -27.41 -11.21 10.37
C GLY A 312 -27.26 -11.28 8.85
N ASN A 313 -27.97 -10.43 8.11
CA ASN A 313 -27.82 -10.30 6.65
C ASN A 313 -26.61 -9.41 6.32
N GLU A 314 -25.98 -9.64 5.18
CA GLU A 314 -24.92 -8.77 4.66
C GLU A 314 -25.43 -7.33 4.50
N TYR A 315 -24.55 -6.37 4.78
CA TYR A 315 -24.79 -4.97 4.47
C TYR A 315 -24.75 -4.77 2.96
N GLU A 316 -25.70 -4.03 2.40
CA GLU A 316 -25.63 -3.69 0.98
C GLU A 316 -24.55 -2.62 0.69
N ASP A 317 -24.14 -1.86 1.72
CA ASP A 317 -22.93 -1.02 1.76
C ASP A 317 -22.18 -1.28 3.07
N GLU A 318 -21.03 -1.95 2.97
CA GLU A 318 -20.17 -2.35 4.10
C GLU A 318 -19.57 -1.15 4.85
N TRP A 319 -19.18 -0.08 4.12
CA TRP A 319 -18.58 1.12 4.72
C TRP A 319 -19.59 1.86 5.59
N LYS A 320 -20.84 1.97 5.11
CA LYS A 320 -21.92 2.68 5.81
C LYS A 320 -22.66 1.81 6.81
N LYS A 321 -22.44 0.49 6.76
CA LYS A 321 -23.15 -0.51 7.57
C LYS A 321 -24.68 -0.37 7.42
N TRP A 322 -25.12 -0.14 6.18
CA TRP A 322 -26.53 0.00 5.84
C TRP A 322 -27.14 -1.37 5.55
N CYS A 323 -28.27 -1.68 6.20
CA CYS A 323 -28.98 -2.95 6.06
C CYS A 323 -30.41 -2.70 5.57
N LYS A 324 -30.67 -2.93 4.29
CA LYS A 324 -31.98 -2.77 3.63
C LYS A 324 -33.07 -3.52 4.35
N SER A 325 -32.79 -4.77 4.73
CA SER A 325 -33.75 -5.63 5.42
C SER A 325 -34.22 -5.01 6.74
N CYS A 326 -33.30 -4.46 7.53
CA CYS A 326 -33.63 -3.77 8.78
C CYS A 326 -34.37 -2.45 8.53
N GLN A 327 -33.98 -1.68 7.50
CA GLN A 327 -34.66 -0.42 7.19
C GLN A 327 -36.08 -0.66 6.65
N ILE A 328 -36.28 -1.64 5.76
CA ILE A 328 -37.61 -2.02 5.27
C ILE A 328 -38.49 -2.53 6.41
N SER A 329 -37.94 -3.32 7.34
CA SER A 329 -38.69 -3.74 8.52
C SER A 329 -39.18 -2.54 9.33
N TYR A 330 -38.30 -1.58 9.60
CA TYR A 330 -38.67 -0.33 10.29
C TYR A 330 -39.75 0.45 9.53
N LEU A 331 -39.68 0.56 8.21
CA LEU A 331 -40.69 1.25 7.40
C LEU A 331 -42.05 0.54 7.48
N LYS A 332 -42.07 -0.80 7.36
CA LYS A 332 -43.30 -1.62 7.50
C LYS A 332 -43.99 -1.41 8.83
N ASP A 333 -43.21 -1.37 9.91
CA ASP A 333 -43.74 -1.16 11.27
C ASP A 333 -44.36 0.24 11.44
N ASN A 334 -44.06 1.18 10.54
CA ASN A 334 -44.49 2.59 10.61
C ASN A 334 -45.44 3.01 9.48
N PHE A 335 -45.92 2.11 8.61
CA PHE A 335 -46.79 2.47 7.47
C PHE A 335 -48.04 3.26 7.86
N THR A 336 -48.56 3.09 9.08
CA THR A 336 -49.71 3.84 9.58
C THR A 336 -49.45 5.34 9.74
N ASN A 337 -48.19 5.77 9.81
CA ASN A 337 -47.81 7.16 10.04
C ASN A 337 -47.93 8.05 8.77
N TRP A 338 -48.04 7.46 7.56
CA TRP A 338 -48.07 8.19 6.29
C TRP A 338 -49.39 8.04 5.52
N SER A 339 -50.51 7.93 6.23
CA SER A 339 -51.82 7.75 5.59
C SER A 339 -52.35 9.06 5.00
N SER A 340 -52.61 9.06 3.70
CA SER A 340 -53.26 10.14 2.95
C SER A 340 -54.78 10.19 3.11
N GLY A 341 -55.38 9.15 3.70
CA GLY A 341 -56.83 8.92 3.66
C GLY A 341 -57.34 8.39 2.31
N ASN A 342 -56.47 8.18 1.31
CA ASN A 342 -56.81 7.53 0.04
C ASN A 342 -56.00 6.23 -0.15
N GLU A 343 -56.72 5.12 -0.36
CA GLU A 343 -56.12 3.79 -0.48
C GLU A 343 -55.10 3.69 -1.63
N LYS A 344 -55.42 4.24 -2.82
CA LYS A 344 -54.52 4.18 -3.98
C LYS A 344 -53.22 4.98 -3.80
N ILE A 345 -53.29 6.12 -3.09
CA ILE A 345 -52.08 6.90 -2.78
C ILE A 345 -51.25 6.20 -1.71
N ASN A 346 -51.91 5.61 -0.71
CA ASN A 346 -51.21 4.85 0.33
C ASN A 346 -50.48 3.64 -0.26
N ASP A 347 -51.12 2.90 -1.17
CA ASP A 347 -50.49 1.77 -1.89
C ASP A 347 -49.28 2.25 -2.71
N PHE A 348 -49.41 3.37 -3.43
CA PHE A 348 -48.31 3.96 -4.20
C PHE A 348 -47.13 4.38 -3.31
N ILE A 349 -47.40 5.00 -2.16
CA ILE A 349 -46.35 5.40 -1.20
C ILE A 349 -45.66 4.16 -0.61
N GLN A 350 -46.42 3.15 -0.21
CA GLN A 350 -45.85 1.90 0.33
C GLN A 350 -44.99 1.19 -0.72
N GLU A 351 -45.40 1.16 -1.99
CA GLU A 351 -44.60 0.62 -3.08
C GLU A 351 -43.25 1.35 -3.20
N LYS A 352 -43.24 2.68 -3.15
CA LYS A 352 -41.99 3.47 -3.16
C LYS A 352 -41.12 3.22 -1.91
N GLN A 353 -41.73 3.09 -0.73
CA GLN A 353 -41.02 2.80 0.52
C GLN A 353 -40.42 1.39 0.55
N LEU A 354 -41.10 0.39 -0.02
CA LEU A 354 -40.58 -0.98 -0.14
C LEU A 354 -39.41 -1.08 -1.14
N ASN A 355 -39.39 -0.19 -2.14
CA ASN A 355 -38.32 -0.06 -3.12
C ASN A 355 -37.19 0.90 -2.69
N TYR A 356 -37.24 1.43 -1.47
CA TYR A 356 -36.27 2.38 -0.93
C TYR A 356 -34.81 1.89 -1.03
N ASN A 357 -33.92 2.82 -1.35
CA ASN A 357 -32.47 2.62 -1.37
C ASN A 357 -31.74 3.69 -0.54
N GLU A 358 -30.55 3.38 -0.03
CA GLU A 358 -29.79 4.21 0.93
C GLU A 358 -29.51 5.65 0.46
N LYS A 359 -29.38 5.88 -0.84
CA LYS A 359 -29.03 7.18 -1.44
C LYS A 359 -30.25 8.07 -1.68
N GLU A 360 -31.44 7.53 -1.46
CA GLU A 360 -32.69 8.21 -1.66
C GLU A 360 -33.26 8.65 -0.31
N THR A 361 -34.12 9.65 -0.37
CA THR A 361 -34.98 10.05 0.74
C THR A 361 -36.24 9.19 0.75
N VAL A 362 -36.75 8.84 1.94
CA VAL A 362 -37.98 8.04 2.01
C VAL A 362 -39.13 8.86 1.41
N PHE A 363 -39.90 8.25 0.52
CA PHE A 363 -41.07 8.87 -0.09
C PHE A 363 -42.25 8.85 0.89
N GLU A 364 -42.85 10.02 1.17
CA GLU A 364 -43.83 10.17 2.26
C GLU A 364 -45.13 10.84 1.79
N TRP A 365 -46.22 10.61 2.53
CA TRP A 365 -47.35 11.53 2.52
C TRP A 365 -47.05 12.69 3.47
N ILE A 366 -47.21 13.92 3.00
CA ILE A 366 -46.87 15.12 3.74
C ILE A 366 -48.15 15.93 3.97
N PRO A 367 -48.62 16.07 5.23
CA PRO A 367 -49.74 16.95 5.56
C PRO A 367 -49.47 18.39 5.06
N TYR A 368 -50.45 19.03 4.44
CA TYR A 368 -50.23 20.34 3.80
C TYR A 368 -49.88 21.45 4.81
N ASP A 369 -50.36 21.34 6.04
CA ASP A 369 -50.06 22.22 7.16
C ASP A 369 -48.60 22.10 7.68
N GLU A 370 -47.83 21.15 7.15
CA GLU A 370 -46.39 21.04 7.38
C GLU A 370 -45.54 22.02 6.57
N PHE A 371 -46.12 22.69 5.56
CA PHE A 371 -45.44 23.69 4.76
C PHE A 371 -45.66 25.11 5.30
N ILE A 372 -44.56 25.82 5.55
CA ILE A 372 -44.55 27.23 5.94
C ILE A 372 -43.77 28.05 4.91
N ASP A 373 -43.93 29.37 4.92
CA ASP A 373 -43.21 30.30 4.04
C ASP A 373 -43.33 29.93 2.55
N ILE A 374 -44.56 29.62 2.11
CA ILE A 374 -44.86 29.25 0.72
C ILE A 374 -44.69 30.49 -0.18
N LYS A 375 -43.67 30.48 -1.04
CA LYS A 375 -43.33 31.59 -1.95
C LYS A 375 -43.52 31.17 -3.41
N GLU A 376 -44.39 31.91 -4.10
CA GLU A 376 -44.64 31.75 -5.52
C GLU A 376 -43.49 32.36 -6.33
N ILE A 377 -42.97 31.60 -7.30
CA ILE A 377 -41.78 32.00 -8.05
C ILE A 377 -42.13 32.49 -9.46
N ARG A 378 -43.05 31.85 -10.22
CA ARG A 378 -43.46 32.26 -11.59
C ARG A 378 -44.83 31.68 -12.02
N ASP A 379 -45.42 32.30 -13.05
CA ASP A 379 -46.70 31.93 -13.69
C ASP A 379 -46.74 30.43 -14.10
N ASN A 380 -47.69 29.71 -13.51
CA ASN A 380 -48.16 28.35 -13.82
C ASN A 380 -47.25 27.15 -13.47
N CYS A 381 -47.13 26.85 -12.16
CA CYS A 381 -47.18 25.49 -11.53
C CYS A 381 -46.07 25.14 -10.51
N LEU A 382 -45.14 26.03 -10.14
CA LEU A 382 -44.02 25.71 -9.21
C LEU A 382 -43.83 26.78 -8.12
N THR A 383 -43.75 26.33 -6.86
CA THR A 383 -43.69 27.16 -5.65
C THR A 383 -42.63 26.61 -4.69
N THR A 384 -41.96 27.45 -3.89
CA THR A 384 -41.07 26.96 -2.80
C THR A 384 -41.75 27.04 -1.46
N ALA A 385 -41.39 26.16 -0.53
CA ALA A 385 -41.87 26.17 0.85
C ALA A 385 -40.81 25.61 1.80
N ILE A 386 -40.96 25.85 3.11
CA ILE A 386 -40.18 25.19 4.16
C ILE A 386 -41.04 24.06 4.75
N TRP A 387 -40.53 22.83 4.72
CA TRP A 387 -41.16 21.69 5.37
C TRP A 387 -40.66 21.56 6.82
N LYS A 388 -41.55 21.77 7.81
CA LYS A 388 -41.23 21.75 9.25
C LYS A 388 -40.61 20.43 9.71
N ASP A 389 -41.29 19.30 9.53
CA ASP A 389 -40.75 18.00 9.92
C ASP A 389 -39.61 17.49 9.02
N GLY A 390 -39.62 17.90 7.75
CA GLY A 390 -38.58 17.57 6.76
C GLY A 390 -38.56 16.10 6.31
N PRO A 391 -37.69 15.75 5.34
CA PRO A 391 -37.62 14.39 4.81
C PRO A 391 -36.96 13.43 5.79
N LEU A 392 -37.35 12.15 5.74
CA LEU A 392 -36.69 11.07 6.46
C LEU A 392 -35.50 10.53 5.64
N ILE A 393 -34.29 10.62 6.20
CA ILE A 393 -33.00 10.26 5.56
C ILE A 393 -32.20 9.30 6.43
N TYR A 394 -31.38 8.44 5.81
CA TYR A 394 -30.47 7.57 6.57
C TYR A 394 -29.28 8.35 7.10
N ASN A 395 -29.03 8.27 8.40
CA ASN A 395 -27.85 8.88 9.03
C ASN A 395 -26.77 7.83 9.26
N GLU A 396 -25.61 8.02 8.63
CA GLU A 396 -24.47 7.07 8.66
C GLU A 396 -23.91 6.91 10.08
N ASP A 397 -23.76 8.02 10.82
CA ASP A 397 -23.23 7.97 12.19
C ASP A 397 -24.13 7.21 13.17
N LYS A 398 -25.45 7.38 13.04
CA LYS A 398 -26.47 6.78 13.91
C LYS A 398 -27.00 5.44 13.37
N LYS A 399 -26.61 5.05 12.16
CA LYS A 399 -27.02 3.83 11.44
C LYS A 399 -28.54 3.60 11.40
N ARG A 400 -29.31 4.68 11.28
CA ARG A 400 -30.79 4.64 11.27
C ARG A 400 -31.38 5.84 10.53
N LEU A 401 -32.63 5.71 10.11
CA LEU A 401 -33.42 6.80 9.55
C LEU A 401 -33.69 7.91 10.57
N VAL A 402 -33.50 9.17 10.18
CA VAL A 402 -33.73 10.38 10.98
C VAL A 402 -34.39 11.47 10.13
N LYS A 403 -35.16 12.36 10.76
CA LYS A 403 -35.81 13.50 10.10
C LYS A 403 -34.85 14.68 9.97
N GLU A 404 -34.84 15.34 8.81
CA GLU A 404 -34.09 16.57 8.54
C GLU A 404 -35.02 17.79 8.55
N SER A 405 -35.39 18.24 9.75
CA SER A 405 -36.39 19.30 9.96
C SER A 405 -36.04 20.64 9.30
N TYR A 406 -37.08 21.41 8.96
CA TYR A 406 -37.01 22.75 8.37
C TYR A 406 -36.31 22.82 7.00
N LYS A 407 -36.49 21.78 6.17
CA LYS A 407 -35.88 21.73 4.84
C LYS A 407 -36.65 22.59 3.83
N VAL A 408 -35.92 23.34 3.00
CA VAL A 408 -36.49 24.07 1.86
C VAL A 408 -36.82 23.08 0.73
N VAL A 409 -38.06 23.09 0.28
CA VAL A 409 -38.61 22.16 -0.72
C VAL A 409 -39.31 22.91 -1.86
N CYS A 410 -39.40 22.24 -3.00
CA CYS A 410 -40.16 22.69 -4.16
C CYS A 410 -41.50 21.95 -4.25
N LEU A 411 -42.58 22.69 -4.44
CA LEU A 411 -43.96 22.22 -4.58
C LEU A 411 -44.40 22.39 -6.03
N ARG A 412 -44.79 21.28 -6.68
CA ARG A 412 -45.37 21.27 -8.02
C ARG A 412 -46.85 20.92 -7.94
N TYR A 413 -47.71 21.86 -8.34
CA TYR A 413 -49.16 21.66 -8.33
C TYR A 413 -49.61 20.87 -9.57
N LEU A 414 -50.44 19.85 -9.37
CA LEU A 414 -50.93 18.94 -10.42
C LEU A 414 -52.38 19.29 -10.79
N TYR A 415 -52.56 20.30 -11.66
CA TYR A 415 -53.88 20.89 -11.95
C TYR A 415 -54.80 20.03 -12.83
N ASN A 416 -54.27 19.04 -13.56
CA ASN A 416 -55.04 18.28 -14.55
C ASN A 416 -55.75 17.02 -14.02
N SER A 417 -55.75 16.77 -12.70
CA SER A 417 -56.31 15.53 -12.13
C SER A 417 -57.31 15.81 -11.01
N SER A 418 -58.59 15.93 -11.35
CA SER A 418 -59.66 15.99 -10.33
C SER A 418 -59.97 14.62 -9.69
N CYS A 419 -59.42 13.53 -10.24
CA CYS A 419 -59.60 12.15 -9.77
C CYS A 419 -58.28 11.37 -9.81
N ILE A 420 -57.99 10.56 -8.78
CA ILE A 420 -56.80 9.68 -8.75
C ILE A 420 -57.03 8.47 -9.67
N THR A 421 -56.37 8.49 -10.84
CA THR A 421 -56.33 7.41 -11.83
C THR A 421 -54.91 6.84 -11.94
N ASN A 422 -54.75 5.69 -12.62
CA ASN A 422 -53.41 5.16 -12.92
C ASN A 422 -52.62 6.11 -13.83
N GLU A 423 -53.31 6.88 -14.67
CA GLU A 423 -52.70 7.92 -15.51
C GLU A 423 -52.10 9.05 -14.66
N PHE A 424 -52.78 9.49 -13.60
CA PHE A 424 -52.24 10.43 -12.62
C PHE A 424 -50.99 9.89 -11.91
N LEU A 425 -51.00 8.63 -11.46
CA LEU A 425 -49.82 8.02 -10.82
C LEU A 425 -48.64 7.86 -11.79
N ASN A 426 -48.91 7.50 -13.05
CA ASN A 426 -47.90 7.46 -14.11
C ASN A 426 -47.32 8.86 -14.40
N GLU A 427 -48.15 9.91 -14.32
CA GLU A 427 -47.70 11.29 -14.46
C GLU A 427 -46.75 11.66 -13.31
N VAL A 428 -47.15 11.38 -12.06
CA VAL A 428 -46.28 11.55 -10.88
C VAL A 428 -44.97 10.78 -11.03
N GLU A 429 -45.03 9.52 -11.45
CA GLU A 429 -43.85 8.69 -11.66
C GLU A 429 -42.93 9.19 -12.78
N SER A 430 -43.49 9.81 -13.83
CA SER A 430 -42.70 10.42 -14.90
C SER A 430 -41.83 11.58 -14.38
N TYR A 431 -42.31 12.33 -13.39
CA TYR A 431 -41.55 13.40 -12.74
C TYR A 431 -40.47 12.85 -11.80
N LEU A 432 -40.60 11.63 -11.30
CA LEU A 432 -39.63 10.98 -10.40
C LEU A 432 -38.48 10.29 -11.15
N LYS A 433 -38.54 10.14 -12.48
CA LYS A 433 -37.47 9.50 -13.27
C LYS A 433 -36.23 10.39 -13.36
N GLY A 434 -35.34 10.22 -12.37
CA GLY A 434 -33.99 10.78 -12.36
C GLY A 434 -33.74 11.92 -11.38
N ASP A 435 -34.64 12.19 -10.43
CA ASP A 435 -34.47 13.14 -9.31
C ASP A 435 -35.09 12.57 -8.00
N SER A 436 -34.64 13.07 -6.84
CA SER A 436 -35.12 12.65 -5.51
C SER A 436 -36.42 13.38 -5.11
N GLY A 437 -37.58 12.80 -5.44
CA GLY A 437 -38.86 13.25 -4.91
C GLY A 437 -39.02 12.89 -3.43
N TYR A 438 -39.54 13.83 -2.63
CA TYR A 438 -39.74 13.64 -1.19
C TYR A 438 -41.12 13.08 -0.84
N GLY A 439 -42.14 13.37 -1.66
CA GLY A 439 -43.48 12.88 -1.34
C GLY A 439 -44.60 13.54 -2.11
N LEU A 440 -45.82 13.25 -1.65
CA LEU A 440 -47.06 13.85 -2.11
C LEU A 440 -47.76 14.59 -0.98
N SER A 441 -48.47 15.65 -1.34
CA SER A 441 -49.38 16.37 -0.46
C SER A 441 -50.66 16.72 -1.21
N GLN A 442 -51.66 17.20 -0.49
CA GLN A 442 -52.88 17.74 -1.08
C GLN A 442 -53.28 19.01 -0.35
N ASN A 443 -53.48 20.09 -1.11
CA ASN A 443 -54.02 21.32 -0.53
C ASN A 443 -55.47 21.05 -0.04
N PRO A 444 -55.77 21.28 1.25
CA PRO A 444 -57.06 20.93 1.83
C PRO A 444 -58.21 21.81 1.31
N ASP A 445 -57.91 23.02 0.84
CA ASP A 445 -58.90 23.99 0.34
C ASP A 445 -59.21 23.76 -1.14
N THR A 446 -58.17 23.63 -1.98
CA THR A 446 -58.34 23.47 -3.44
C THR A 446 -58.51 22.03 -3.88
N LYS A 447 -58.18 21.07 -3.00
CA LYS A 447 -58.09 19.62 -3.29
C LYS A 447 -57.08 19.23 -4.37
N ILE A 448 -56.23 20.17 -4.80
CA ILE A 448 -55.17 19.93 -5.78
C ILE A 448 -54.04 19.14 -5.12
N TYR A 449 -53.60 18.07 -5.80
CA TYR A 449 -52.43 17.29 -5.38
C TYR A 449 -51.13 18.00 -5.74
N ILE A 450 -50.13 17.81 -4.89
CA ILE A 450 -48.85 18.49 -4.97
C ILE A 450 -47.74 17.44 -4.88
N SER A 451 -46.81 17.47 -5.83
CA SER A 451 -45.56 16.71 -5.74
C SER A 451 -44.47 17.56 -5.10
N VAL A 452 -43.74 16.97 -4.15
CA VAL A 452 -42.73 17.65 -3.34
C VAL A 452 -41.34 17.16 -3.71
N PHE A 453 -40.44 18.08 -4.05
CA PHE A 453 -39.08 17.81 -4.53
C PHE A 453 -38.02 18.58 -3.74
N SER A 454 -36.76 18.16 -3.86
CA SER A 454 -35.63 18.94 -3.36
C SER A 454 -35.51 20.28 -4.09
N ASN A 455 -34.93 21.29 -3.43
CA ASN A 455 -34.67 22.59 -4.04
C ASN A 455 -33.67 22.53 -5.23
N GLU A 456 -32.90 21.44 -5.35
CA GLU A 456 -31.98 21.20 -6.49
C GLU A 456 -32.71 20.92 -7.81
N TYR A 457 -34.01 20.59 -7.76
CA TYR A 457 -34.84 20.38 -8.96
C TYR A 457 -34.81 21.61 -9.90
N TYR A 458 -34.67 22.82 -9.35
CA TYR A 458 -34.59 24.08 -10.11
C TYR A 458 -33.35 24.19 -11.03
N GLU A 459 -32.28 23.44 -10.78
CA GLU A 459 -31.04 23.57 -11.56
C GLU A 459 -31.01 22.70 -12.82
N ASN A 460 -31.94 21.74 -12.95
CA ASN A 460 -31.84 20.65 -13.92
C ASN A 460 -32.76 20.81 -15.16
N TYR A 461 -33.67 21.79 -15.23
CA TYR A 461 -34.73 21.85 -16.26
C TYR A 461 -34.85 23.19 -16.99
N CYS A 462 -35.16 23.13 -18.29
CA CYS A 462 -35.21 24.27 -19.21
C CYS A 462 -36.38 25.23 -18.98
N ASP A 463 -36.05 26.48 -18.66
CA ASP A 463 -36.97 27.61 -18.45
C ASP A 463 -37.99 27.84 -19.59
N ASN A 464 -37.66 27.49 -20.84
CA ASN A 464 -38.50 27.78 -22.03
C ASN A 464 -39.36 26.60 -22.52
N CYS A 465 -38.97 25.35 -22.23
CA CYS A 465 -39.62 24.19 -22.84
C CYS A 465 -39.79 22.99 -21.91
N GLY A 466 -39.38 23.07 -20.64
CA GLY A 466 -39.59 22.03 -19.63
C GLY A 466 -38.74 20.76 -19.78
N ASN A 467 -37.86 20.68 -20.77
CA ASN A 467 -36.94 19.53 -20.95
C ASN A 467 -35.72 19.62 -20.02
N LYS A 468 -35.20 18.48 -19.56
CA LYS A 468 -33.98 18.40 -18.74
C LYS A 468 -32.77 18.98 -19.51
N TYR A 469 -31.92 19.75 -18.83
CA TYR A 469 -30.66 20.24 -19.40
C TYR A 469 -29.68 19.07 -19.61
N GLU A 470 -29.02 19.01 -20.77
CA GLU A 470 -27.94 18.04 -20.99
C GLU A 470 -26.69 18.38 -20.16
N VAL A 471 -26.46 19.67 -19.86
CA VAL A 471 -25.35 20.18 -19.04
C VAL A 471 -25.81 21.32 -18.14
N LYS A 472 -25.67 21.16 -16.81
CA LYS A 472 -26.23 22.07 -15.78
C LYS A 472 -25.71 23.51 -15.85
N ARG A 473 -24.44 23.72 -16.24
CA ARG A 473 -23.80 25.07 -16.24
C ARG A 473 -24.36 26.04 -17.30
N ILE A 474 -24.83 25.54 -18.45
CA ILE A 474 -25.12 26.36 -19.65
C ILE A 474 -26.62 26.62 -19.83
N LYS A 475 -27.49 25.89 -19.12
CA LYS A 475 -28.96 26.02 -19.20
C LYS A 475 -29.51 26.03 -20.65
N LEU A 476 -28.94 25.20 -21.55
CA LEU A 476 -29.35 25.08 -22.95
C LEU A 476 -29.66 23.62 -23.31
N CYS A 477 -30.87 23.33 -23.82
CA CYS A 477 -31.24 21.98 -24.25
C CYS A 477 -30.97 21.76 -25.75
N LYS A 478 -30.73 20.50 -26.16
CA LYS A 478 -30.39 20.10 -27.54
C LYS A 478 -31.34 20.66 -28.63
N PRO A 479 -32.68 20.67 -28.44
CA PRO A 479 -33.60 21.29 -29.39
C PRO A 479 -33.38 22.81 -29.57
N CYS A 480 -33.08 23.54 -28.49
CA CYS A 480 -32.81 24.97 -28.54
C CYS A 480 -31.46 25.28 -29.20
N LYS A 481 -30.42 24.46 -28.96
CA LYS A 481 -29.10 24.59 -29.62
C LYS A 481 -29.19 24.41 -31.14
N MET A 482 -29.92 23.40 -31.62
CA MET A 482 -30.10 23.13 -33.05
C MET A 482 -30.82 24.24 -33.82
N ASN A 483 -31.75 24.96 -33.17
CA ASN A 483 -32.43 26.09 -33.81
C ASN A 483 -31.54 27.32 -34.00
N HIS A 484 -30.50 27.50 -33.18
CA HIS A 484 -29.54 28.61 -33.29
C HIS A 484 -28.38 28.35 -34.28
N MET A 485 -28.11 27.09 -34.65
CA MET A 485 -26.94 26.70 -35.48
C MET A 485 -27.20 26.66 -37.01
N LYS A 486 -28.28 27.26 -37.52
CA LYS A 486 -28.47 27.41 -38.98
C LYS A 486 -27.50 28.48 -39.52
N THR A 487 -26.34 28.08 -40.06
CA THR A 487 -25.33 29.00 -40.62
C THR A 487 -25.34 29.04 -42.15
N ASN A 488 -24.97 30.19 -42.74
CA ASN A 488 -25.04 30.53 -44.18
C ASN A 488 -23.70 30.35 -44.95
N TRP A 489 -22.72 29.58 -44.46
CA TRP A 489 -21.40 29.42 -45.11
C TRP A 489 -21.26 28.08 -45.86
N THR A 490 -20.41 28.05 -46.90
CA THR A 490 -19.89 26.84 -47.59
C THR A 490 -18.47 27.13 -48.06
N SER A 491 -17.58 26.13 -47.98
CA SER A 491 -16.21 26.21 -48.50
C SER A 491 -16.13 26.01 -50.02
N GLY A 492 -17.23 25.60 -50.67
CA GLY A 492 -17.23 25.14 -52.05
C GLY A 492 -16.63 23.73 -52.25
N ASN A 493 -16.17 23.08 -51.17
CA ASN A 493 -15.67 21.70 -51.16
C ASN A 493 -16.49 20.83 -50.21
N GLU A 494 -17.30 19.93 -50.77
CA GLU A 494 -18.23 19.08 -50.02
C GLU A 494 -17.54 18.27 -48.91
N LYS A 495 -16.31 17.77 -49.14
CA LYS A 495 -15.56 17.02 -48.13
C LYS A 495 -15.14 17.88 -46.95
N ILE A 496 -14.81 19.15 -47.18
CA ILE A 496 -14.42 20.08 -46.12
C ILE A 496 -15.66 20.54 -45.35
N ASP A 497 -16.75 20.83 -46.06
CA ASP A 497 -18.03 21.18 -45.45
C ASP A 497 -18.54 20.08 -44.53
N ASP A 498 -18.43 18.82 -44.94
CA ASP A 498 -18.82 17.67 -44.11
C ASP A 498 -17.92 17.51 -42.88
N ILE A 499 -16.61 17.75 -42.99
CA ILE A 499 -15.69 17.74 -41.84
C ILE A 499 -16.03 18.85 -40.84
N ILE A 500 -16.34 20.06 -41.32
CA ILE A 500 -16.72 21.18 -40.44
C ILE A 500 -18.05 20.88 -39.74
N LYS A 501 -19.06 20.36 -40.45
CA LYS A 501 -20.34 19.92 -39.84
C LYS A 501 -20.13 18.81 -38.82
N GLU A 502 -19.30 17.83 -39.11
CA GLU A 502 -18.95 16.74 -38.20
C GLU A 502 -18.28 17.28 -36.92
N LYS A 503 -17.38 18.27 -37.06
CA LYS A 503 -16.71 18.94 -35.92
C LYS A 503 -17.69 19.75 -35.07
N GLN A 504 -18.62 20.48 -35.67
CA GLN A 504 -19.67 21.21 -34.95
C GLN A 504 -20.58 20.27 -34.14
N LEU A 505 -20.96 19.13 -34.72
CA LEU A 505 -21.80 18.11 -34.09
C LEU A 505 -21.10 17.34 -32.95
N LYS A 506 -19.77 17.22 -33.02
CA LYS A 506 -18.95 16.48 -32.04
C LYS A 506 -18.32 17.37 -30.96
N SER A 507 -18.46 18.70 -31.03
CA SER A 507 -17.95 19.61 -30.00
C SER A 507 -18.66 19.35 -28.65
N TYR A 508 -17.94 18.68 -27.76
CA TYR A 508 -18.39 18.34 -26.42
C TYR A 508 -17.50 19.05 -25.39
N TYR A 509 -18.17 19.82 -24.52
CA TYR A 509 -17.80 20.15 -23.13
C TYR A 509 -16.73 21.20 -22.76
N TYR A 510 -15.84 21.73 -23.61
CA TYR A 510 -14.81 22.68 -23.11
C TYR A 510 -14.39 23.85 -24.00
N ASP A 511 -14.85 23.94 -25.26
CA ASP A 511 -14.51 25.05 -26.14
C ASP A 511 -15.76 25.91 -26.38
N ASN A 512 -15.75 27.16 -25.91
CA ASN A 512 -16.86 28.10 -26.09
C ASN A 512 -16.95 28.59 -27.55
N THR A 513 -16.03 28.19 -28.44
CA THR A 513 -15.93 28.68 -29.81
C THR A 513 -16.49 27.70 -30.85
N VAL A 514 -17.16 28.23 -31.89
CA VAL A 514 -17.67 27.45 -33.02
C VAL A 514 -16.61 27.31 -34.11
N PHE A 515 -16.28 26.07 -34.48
CA PHE A 515 -15.41 25.76 -35.62
C PHE A 515 -16.16 25.99 -36.94
N GLU A 516 -15.61 26.82 -37.85
CA GLU A 516 -16.30 27.19 -39.10
C GLU A 516 -15.36 27.42 -40.31
N TRP A 517 -15.96 27.64 -41.48
CA TRP A 517 -15.24 28.12 -42.66
C TRP A 517 -15.13 29.65 -42.62
N ILE A 518 -13.92 30.16 -42.85
CA ILE A 518 -13.60 31.58 -42.78
C ILE A 518 -13.14 32.06 -44.16
N PRO A 519 -13.89 32.93 -44.85
CA PRO A 519 -13.46 33.54 -46.10
C PRO A 519 -12.10 34.24 -45.93
N TYR A 520 -11.19 34.10 -46.89
CA TYR A 520 -9.82 34.62 -46.71
C TYR A 520 -9.75 36.16 -46.65
N ASP A 521 -10.69 36.82 -47.31
CA ASP A 521 -10.87 38.27 -47.28
C ASP A 521 -11.36 38.80 -45.91
N GLU A 522 -11.66 37.91 -44.96
CA GLU A 522 -11.93 38.25 -43.57
C GLU A 522 -10.67 38.56 -42.74
N PHE A 523 -9.48 38.24 -43.26
CA PHE A 523 -8.21 38.52 -42.59
C PHE A 523 -7.56 39.83 -43.08
N ILE A 524 -7.19 40.70 -42.13
CA ILE A 524 -6.46 41.94 -42.38
C ILE A 524 -5.15 41.96 -41.57
N ASP A 525 -4.23 42.87 -41.91
CA ASP A 525 -2.91 43.00 -41.24
C ASP A 525 -2.11 41.68 -41.18
N ILE A 526 -2.10 40.93 -42.29
CA ILE A 526 -1.36 39.67 -42.39
C ILE A 526 0.15 39.95 -42.35
N LYS A 527 0.84 39.42 -41.34
CA LYS A 527 2.29 39.55 -41.13
C LYS A 527 2.95 38.18 -41.05
N GLU A 528 3.88 37.91 -41.96
CA GLU A 528 4.64 36.65 -41.98
C GLU A 528 5.69 36.59 -40.87
N LYS A 529 5.84 35.43 -40.23
CA LYS A 529 6.81 35.18 -39.14
C LYS A 529 7.88 34.12 -39.47
N GLY A 530 7.90 33.59 -40.69
CA GLY A 530 8.75 32.45 -41.09
C GLY A 530 8.08 31.09 -40.84
N ASP A 531 8.66 30.01 -41.38
CA ASP A 531 8.16 28.62 -41.27
C ASP A 531 6.67 28.42 -41.62
N ASN A 532 6.20 29.03 -42.73
CA ASN A 532 4.80 28.95 -43.20
C ASN A 532 3.75 29.43 -42.17
N LEU A 533 4.11 30.33 -41.27
CA LEU A 533 3.23 30.92 -40.25
C LEU A 533 3.11 32.43 -40.43
N ALA A 534 1.88 32.94 -40.35
CA ALA A 534 1.58 34.37 -40.30
C ALA A 534 0.65 34.69 -39.14
N THR A 535 0.60 35.96 -38.75
CA THR A 535 -0.42 36.50 -37.85
C THR A 535 -1.35 37.42 -38.63
N ALA A 536 -2.65 37.42 -38.31
CA ALA A 536 -3.62 38.30 -38.93
C ALA A 536 -4.67 38.76 -37.91
N ILE A 537 -5.50 39.73 -38.29
CA ILE A 537 -6.70 40.13 -37.56
C ILE A 537 -7.91 39.62 -38.34
N TRP A 538 -8.77 38.84 -37.71
CA TRP A 538 -10.04 38.40 -38.27
C TRP A 538 -11.13 39.44 -37.97
N LYS A 539 -11.66 40.09 -39.01
CA LYS A 539 -12.64 41.20 -38.88
C LYS A 539 -13.90 40.79 -38.12
N ASP A 540 -14.61 39.77 -38.59
CA ASP A 540 -15.82 39.29 -37.93
C ASP A 540 -15.53 38.50 -36.64
N GLY A 541 -14.34 37.90 -36.58
CA GLY A 541 -13.83 37.15 -35.43
C GLY A 541 -14.66 35.90 -35.09
N PRO A 542 -14.22 35.09 -34.12
CA PRO A 542 -14.86 33.82 -33.80
C PRO A 542 -16.27 34.00 -33.23
N LEU A 543 -17.16 33.05 -33.55
CA LEU A 543 -18.46 32.92 -32.90
C LEU A 543 -18.29 32.14 -31.59
N ILE A 544 -18.52 32.80 -30.44
CA ILE A 544 -18.30 32.27 -29.10
C ILE A 544 -19.61 32.26 -28.32
N TYR A 545 -19.83 31.26 -27.47
CA TYR A 545 -20.92 31.26 -26.50
C TYR A 545 -20.56 32.11 -25.28
N ASP A 546 -21.38 33.13 -25.02
CA ASP A 546 -21.23 34.00 -23.85
C ASP A 546 -22.05 33.45 -22.67
N ASP A 547 -21.37 33.03 -21.60
CA ASP A 547 -22.00 32.47 -20.41
C ASP A 547 -22.83 33.49 -19.61
N SER A 548 -22.52 34.80 -19.73
CA SER A 548 -23.23 35.87 -19.03
C SER A 548 -24.53 36.25 -19.74
N GLU A 549 -24.50 36.33 -21.06
CA GLU A 549 -25.63 36.71 -21.93
C GLU A 549 -26.46 35.50 -22.41
N LYS A 550 -25.97 34.27 -22.18
CA LYS A 550 -26.56 32.99 -22.59
C LYS A 550 -26.89 32.89 -24.09
N LYS A 551 -26.08 33.54 -24.93
CA LYS A 551 -26.26 33.57 -26.39
C LYS A 551 -24.92 33.47 -27.12
N LEU A 552 -24.95 33.08 -28.39
CA LEU A 552 -23.78 33.11 -29.25
C LEU A 552 -23.51 34.56 -29.70
N ILE A 553 -22.28 35.03 -29.51
CA ILE A 553 -21.81 36.36 -29.92
C ILE A 553 -20.57 36.25 -30.81
N ARG A 554 -20.42 37.17 -31.75
CA ARG A 554 -19.19 37.32 -32.56
C ARG A 554 -18.21 38.19 -31.78
N LYS A 555 -17.00 37.68 -31.53
CA LYS A 555 -15.91 38.48 -30.95
C LYS A 555 -15.10 39.10 -32.08
N SER A 556 -15.55 40.24 -32.58
CA SER A 556 -14.93 40.90 -33.75
C SER A 556 -13.49 41.36 -33.50
N CYS A 557 -12.74 41.48 -34.59
CA CYS A 557 -11.34 41.96 -34.61
C CYS A 557 -10.36 41.10 -33.79
N GLU A 558 -10.56 39.79 -33.74
CA GLU A 558 -9.68 38.88 -33.00
C GLU A 558 -8.35 38.66 -33.73
N ARG A 559 -7.23 38.70 -33.00
CA ARG A 559 -5.93 38.36 -33.56
C ARG A 559 -5.78 36.85 -33.64
N VAL A 560 -5.43 36.34 -34.82
CA VAL A 560 -5.33 34.92 -35.13
C VAL A 560 -3.97 34.57 -35.73
N TYR A 561 -3.59 33.29 -35.64
CA TYR A 561 -2.44 32.75 -36.35
C TYR A 561 -2.91 31.95 -37.56
N LEU A 562 -2.26 32.19 -38.71
CA LEU A 562 -2.53 31.54 -39.99
C LEU A 562 -1.37 30.60 -40.33
N LYS A 563 -1.62 29.29 -40.39
CA LYS A 563 -0.64 28.30 -40.84
C LYS A 563 -0.97 27.87 -42.27
N TYR A 564 -0.04 28.09 -43.20
CA TYR A 564 -0.19 27.72 -44.60
C TYR A 564 0.16 26.23 -44.81
N LEU A 565 -0.72 25.48 -45.48
CA LEU A 565 -0.60 24.05 -45.72
C LEU A 565 -0.43 23.76 -47.23
N HIS A 566 0.82 23.61 -47.69
CA HIS A 566 1.19 23.58 -49.12
C HIS A 566 0.82 22.29 -49.91
N ASN A 567 -0.18 21.51 -49.50
CA ASN A 567 -0.76 20.40 -50.30
C ASN A 567 -2.16 19.98 -49.78
N SER A 568 -3.13 19.76 -50.67
CA SER A 568 -4.49 19.30 -50.32
C SER A 568 -4.57 17.85 -49.83
N LEU A 569 -3.61 16.98 -50.19
CA LEU A 569 -3.46 15.65 -49.58
C LEU A 569 -3.00 15.74 -48.12
N ASN A 570 -2.17 16.75 -47.78
CA ASN A 570 -1.70 16.98 -46.41
C ASN A 570 -2.84 17.44 -45.49
N ILE A 571 -3.81 18.25 -45.94
CA ILE A 571 -4.88 18.72 -45.05
C ILE A 571 -5.86 17.61 -44.67
N ILE A 572 -6.21 16.71 -45.60
CA ILE A 572 -7.09 15.58 -45.31
C ILE A 572 -6.38 14.56 -44.43
N GLU A 573 -5.11 14.26 -44.70
CA GLU A 573 -4.31 13.35 -43.86
C GLU A 573 -4.06 13.93 -42.46
N PHE A 574 -3.84 15.25 -42.36
CA PHE A 574 -3.70 15.97 -41.10
C PHE A 574 -5.01 16.03 -40.29
N LEU A 575 -6.13 16.38 -40.91
CA LEU A 575 -7.45 16.37 -40.28
C LEU A 575 -7.88 14.95 -39.85
N ASN A 576 -7.47 13.93 -40.61
CA ASN A 576 -7.66 12.52 -40.23
C ASN A 576 -6.71 12.07 -39.10
N LYS A 577 -5.47 12.55 -39.03
CA LYS A 577 -4.56 12.33 -37.88
C LYS A 577 -5.06 13.00 -36.59
N ILE A 578 -5.88 14.05 -36.71
CA ILE A 578 -6.58 14.71 -35.58
C ILE A 578 -7.86 13.95 -35.17
N LYS A 579 -8.05 12.70 -35.61
CA LYS A 579 -9.15 11.84 -35.12
C LYS A 579 -8.85 11.28 -33.72
N TYR A 580 -9.65 11.72 -32.76
CA TYR A 580 -9.91 11.12 -31.45
C TYR A 580 -8.70 10.82 -30.55
N SER A 581 -8.21 11.86 -29.86
CA SER A 581 -7.50 11.70 -28.59
C SER A 581 -8.49 11.87 -27.44
N SER A 582 -9.45 10.96 -27.29
CA SER A 582 -10.39 10.95 -26.17
C SER A 582 -9.67 10.58 -24.87
N SER A 583 -8.91 11.52 -24.29
CA SER A 583 -8.47 11.59 -22.88
C SER A 583 -7.29 12.58 -22.66
N SER A 584 -7.49 13.89 -22.78
CA SER A 584 -6.77 14.87 -21.92
C SER A 584 -7.36 16.28 -22.06
N ARG A 585 -7.51 16.99 -20.93
CA ARG A 585 -8.18 18.29 -20.71
C ARG A 585 -7.70 19.52 -21.50
N PHE A 586 -6.94 19.39 -22.60
CA PHE A 586 -6.48 20.57 -23.35
C PHE A 586 -6.31 20.23 -24.85
N GLU A 587 -7.43 20.18 -25.58
CA GLU A 587 -7.43 20.12 -27.05
C GLU A 587 -7.18 21.53 -27.63
N LEU A 588 -6.54 21.59 -28.79
CA LEU A 588 -6.12 22.82 -29.47
C LEU A 588 -7.30 23.77 -29.77
N GLY A 589 -7.14 25.07 -29.48
CA GLY A 589 -8.08 26.12 -29.88
C GLY A 589 -7.98 26.43 -31.39
N PHE A 590 -8.74 25.68 -32.20
CA PHE A 590 -8.88 25.94 -33.62
C PHE A 590 -10.15 26.74 -33.87
N TYR A 591 -10.04 27.85 -34.60
CA TYR A 591 -11.22 28.63 -34.97
C TYR A 591 -11.87 28.16 -36.27
N GLY A 592 -11.07 27.64 -37.20
CA GLY A 592 -11.63 27.23 -38.48
C GLY A 592 -10.60 26.96 -39.56
N LEU A 593 -11.12 26.85 -40.78
CA LEU A 593 -10.37 26.69 -42.01
C LEU A 593 -10.61 27.87 -42.94
N SER A 594 -9.58 28.20 -43.71
CA SER A 594 -9.67 29.15 -44.81
C SER A 594 -8.87 28.63 -46.00
N GLN A 595 -8.97 29.30 -47.14
CA GLN A 595 -8.16 29.02 -48.32
C GLN A 595 -7.78 30.33 -48.97
N ASN A 596 -6.48 30.53 -49.21
CA ASN A 596 -6.02 31.68 -49.95
C ASN A 596 -6.48 31.56 -51.41
N PRO A 597 -7.25 32.52 -51.96
CA PRO A 597 -7.82 32.44 -53.29
C PRO A 597 -6.79 32.62 -54.41
N GLU A 598 -5.62 33.21 -54.13
CA GLU A 598 -4.56 33.43 -55.13
C GLU A 598 -3.62 32.23 -55.26
N THR A 599 -3.31 31.57 -54.14
CA THR A 599 -2.37 30.44 -54.11
C THR A 599 -3.06 29.07 -54.04
N GLU A 600 -4.37 29.06 -53.81
CA GLU A 600 -5.21 27.88 -53.52
C GLU A 600 -4.75 27.07 -52.29
N VAL A 601 -3.80 27.61 -51.51
CA VAL A 601 -3.26 26.97 -50.30
C VAL A 601 -4.29 27.07 -49.18
N TYR A 602 -4.63 25.93 -48.59
CA TYR A 602 -5.47 25.87 -47.40
C TYR A 602 -4.72 26.40 -46.18
N ILE A 603 -5.46 27.10 -45.31
CA ILE A 603 -4.95 27.76 -44.13
C ILE A 603 -5.72 27.26 -42.92
N LEU A 604 -4.98 26.89 -41.87
CA LEU A 604 -5.53 26.58 -40.56
C LEU A 604 -5.47 27.83 -39.67
N VAL A 605 -6.60 28.17 -39.05
CA VAL A 605 -6.76 29.38 -38.24
C VAL A 605 -6.75 29.03 -36.75
N LEU A 606 -5.77 29.55 -36.01
CA LEU A 606 -5.49 29.18 -34.61
C LEU A 606 -5.76 30.36 -33.66
N HIS A 607 -6.28 30.04 -32.47
CA HIS A 607 -6.41 30.96 -31.33
C HIS A 607 -5.05 31.38 -30.76
N ASP A 608 -4.07 30.47 -30.66
CA ASP A 608 -2.75 30.74 -30.10
C ASP A 608 -1.62 29.96 -30.81
N TYR A 609 -0.35 30.32 -30.54
CA TYR A 609 0.82 29.57 -30.99
C TYR A 609 0.75 28.13 -30.43
N PRO A 610 1.05 27.07 -31.22
CA PRO A 610 0.91 25.70 -30.76
C PRO A 610 1.74 25.46 -29.49
N SER A 611 1.07 25.29 -28.36
CA SER A 611 1.69 25.19 -27.05
C SER A 611 2.28 23.80 -26.79
N GLY A 612 3.54 23.75 -26.30
CA GLY A 612 4.20 22.73 -25.48
C GLY A 612 4.18 21.22 -25.83
N ARG A 613 3.40 20.75 -26.80
CA ARG A 613 3.24 19.31 -27.13
C ARG A 613 3.74 18.90 -28.52
N TYR A 614 4.02 19.87 -29.38
CA TYR A 614 4.56 19.62 -30.71
C TYR A 614 5.81 20.47 -30.92
N CYS A 615 6.81 19.89 -31.56
CA CYS A 615 8.06 20.58 -31.78
C CYS A 615 7.91 21.73 -32.79
N GLY A 616 8.24 22.95 -32.39
CA GLY A 616 8.20 24.11 -33.29
C GLY A 616 9.11 24.01 -34.53
N LYS A 617 10.08 23.07 -34.53
CA LYS A 617 10.97 22.79 -35.68
C LYS A 617 10.50 21.64 -36.55
N CYS A 618 10.13 20.51 -35.93
CA CYS A 618 9.87 19.23 -36.61
C CYS A 618 8.36 18.92 -36.72
N PHE A 619 7.50 19.59 -35.94
CA PHE A 619 6.06 19.33 -35.73
C PHE A 619 5.68 17.89 -35.31
N ASP A 620 6.66 17.02 -35.08
CA ASP A 620 6.45 15.78 -34.36
C ASP A 620 6.01 16.07 -32.92
N ARG A 621 5.18 15.17 -32.39
CA ARG A 621 4.76 15.21 -31.00
C ARG A 621 6.01 15.09 -30.11
N TYR A 622 6.12 15.96 -29.10
CA TYR A 622 7.09 15.73 -28.03
C TYR A 622 6.74 14.44 -27.30
N ASN A 623 7.72 13.56 -27.10
CA ASN A 623 7.50 12.29 -26.38
C ASN A 623 7.13 12.52 -24.91
N ASN A 624 7.44 13.70 -24.36
CA ASN A 624 7.26 14.03 -22.95
C ASN A 624 6.91 15.52 -22.73
N LYS A 625 6.61 15.87 -21.48
CA LYS A 625 6.21 17.22 -21.02
C LYS A 625 7.33 18.28 -21.14
N TYR A 626 8.53 17.92 -21.62
CA TYR A 626 9.74 18.74 -21.55
C TYR A 626 10.27 19.21 -22.92
N GLU A 627 9.41 19.24 -23.94
CA GLU A 627 9.75 19.80 -25.26
C GLU A 627 10.96 19.14 -25.96
N TRP A 628 11.18 17.85 -25.71
CA TRP A 628 12.25 17.06 -26.33
C TRP A 628 11.77 16.36 -27.63
N CYS A 629 12.23 16.81 -28.82
CA CYS A 629 11.94 16.15 -30.12
C CYS A 629 13.01 15.09 -30.44
N LYS A 630 12.63 13.80 -30.38
CA LYS A 630 13.51 12.66 -30.72
C LYS A 630 14.23 12.86 -32.05
N ALA A 631 13.47 13.18 -33.11
CA ALA A 631 14.01 13.37 -34.45
C ALA A 631 15.06 14.49 -34.50
N CYS A 632 14.81 15.61 -33.82
CA CYS A 632 15.78 16.71 -33.73
C CYS A 632 17.05 16.31 -32.96
N GLN A 633 16.92 15.53 -31.88
CA GLN A 633 18.08 15.14 -31.09
C GLN A 633 18.96 14.10 -31.78
N ILE A 634 18.37 13.11 -32.46
CA ILE A 634 19.12 12.16 -33.30
C ILE A 634 19.89 12.92 -34.39
N ASN A 635 19.26 13.89 -35.04
CA ASN A 635 19.94 14.71 -36.05
C ASN A 635 21.08 15.56 -35.47
N ASN A 636 20.93 16.09 -34.25
CA ASN A 636 22.02 16.80 -33.59
C ASN A 636 23.21 15.89 -33.25
N LEU A 637 22.96 14.68 -32.73
CA LEU A 637 24.02 13.71 -32.42
C LEU A 637 24.76 13.28 -33.70
N LYS A 638 24.03 13.11 -34.81
CA LYS A 638 24.63 12.81 -36.13
C LYS A 638 25.62 13.87 -36.60
N ASN A 639 25.40 15.14 -36.25
CA ASN A 639 26.30 16.22 -36.65
C ASN A 639 27.62 16.23 -35.84
N ASP A 640 27.67 15.55 -34.70
CA ASP A 640 28.82 15.51 -33.79
C ASP A 640 29.66 14.22 -33.89
N PHE A 641 29.36 13.33 -34.84
CA PHE A 641 30.01 12.00 -34.95
C PHE A 641 31.53 12.02 -35.05
N THR A 642 32.12 13.08 -35.61
CA THR A 642 33.58 13.21 -35.73
C THR A 642 34.29 13.31 -34.37
N LYS A 643 33.56 13.55 -33.28
CA LYS A 643 34.10 13.70 -31.91
C LYS A 643 34.21 12.37 -31.14
N TRP A 644 33.63 11.27 -31.63
CA TRP A 644 33.53 9.99 -30.89
C TRP A 644 34.15 8.80 -31.64
N THR A 645 35.13 9.06 -32.50
CA THR A 645 35.80 7.98 -33.25
C THR A 645 36.82 7.25 -32.38
N SER A 646 36.73 5.92 -32.39
CA SER A 646 37.70 5.00 -31.82
C SER A 646 38.89 4.74 -32.75
N GLY A 647 38.77 5.12 -34.03
CA GLY A 647 39.68 4.73 -35.10
C GLY A 647 39.42 3.34 -35.68
N ASP A 648 38.45 2.58 -35.14
CA ASP A 648 37.98 1.31 -35.70
C ASP A 648 36.54 1.44 -36.22
N ASN A 649 36.35 1.18 -37.52
CA ASN A 649 35.06 1.36 -38.18
C ASN A 649 33.95 0.48 -37.58
N LYS A 650 34.26 -0.71 -37.03
CA LYS A 650 33.24 -1.59 -36.43
C LYS A 650 32.74 -1.02 -35.11
N ILE A 651 33.64 -0.49 -34.27
CA ILE A 651 33.28 0.14 -33.00
C ILE A 651 32.51 1.43 -33.26
N ASP A 652 32.95 2.23 -34.22
CA ASP A 652 32.31 3.50 -34.57
C ASP A 652 30.89 3.27 -35.10
N ASN A 653 30.68 2.29 -35.99
CA ASN A 653 29.35 1.91 -36.47
C ASN A 653 28.45 1.43 -35.32
N PHE A 654 28.98 0.62 -34.41
CA PHE A 654 28.23 0.15 -33.25
C PHE A 654 27.78 1.31 -32.34
N ILE A 655 28.67 2.28 -32.06
CA ILE A 655 28.31 3.47 -31.28
C ILE A 655 27.19 4.26 -31.97
N GLN A 656 27.28 4.45 -33.29
CA GLN A 656 26.26 5.17 -34.07
C GLN A 656 24.90 4.46 -34.04
N GLU A 657 24.87 3.14 -34.21
CA GLU A 657 23.66 2.33 -34.09
C GLU A 657 23.00 2.57 -32.72
N ARG A 658 23.78 2.57 -31.63
CA ARG A 658 23.24 2.82 -30.27
C ARG A 658 22.73 4.24 -30.08
N GLN A 659 23.43 5.25 -30.57
CA GLN A 659 22.99 6.65 -30.47
C GLN A 659 21.68 6.92 -31.23
N SER A 660 21.38 6.12 -32.26
CA SER A 660 20.12 6.20 -33.01
C SER A 660 18.90 5.62 -32.25
N MET A 661 19.14 4.82 -31.21
CA MET A 661 18.11 4.11 -30.45
C MET A 661 17.52 4.93 -29.29
N ILE A 662 17.99 6.16 -29.06
CA ILE A 662 17.46 7.03 -27.99
C ILE A 662 15.97 7.32 -28.15
N ASN A 663 15.22 7.28 -27.06
CA ASN A 663 13.76 7.40 -27.01
C ASN A 663 13.29 8.50 -26.07
N GLU A 664 14.03 8.78 -24.99
CA GLU A 664 13.68 9.73 -23.94
C GLU A 664 14.81 10.71 -23.60
N HIS A 665 14.45 11.82 -22.96
CA HIS A 665 15.41 12.87 -22.59
C HIS A 665 16.43 12.46 -21.52
N TYR A 666 16.16 11.42 -20.75
CA TYR A 666 17.06 10.89 -19.72
C TYR A 666 17.86 9.66 -20.17
N ASP A 667 17.74 9.26 -21.45
CA ASP A 667 18.51 8.14 -21.98
C ASP A 667 20.01 8.46 -21.96
N THR A 668 20.81 7.45 -21.63
CA THR A 668 22.27 7.60 -21.58
C THR A 668 22.84 7.53 -22.99
N ILE A 669 23.67 8.51 -23.35
CA ILE A 669 24.36 8.53 -24.64
C ILE A 669 25.60 7.64 -24.52
N PHE A 670 25.61 6.55 -25.28
CA PHE A 670 26.75 5.65 -25.39
C PHE A 670 27.83 6.28 -26.29
N GLU A 671 29.05 6.42 -25.80
CA GLU A 671 30.15 7.08 -26.54
C GLU A 671 31.50 6.34 -26.46
N TRP A 672 32.42 6.68 -27.37
CA TRP A 672 33.83 6.32 -27.22
C TRP A 672 34.51 7.29 -26.26
N ILE A 673 35.25 6.75 -25.29
CA ILE A 673 35.89 7.54 -24.23
C ILE A 673 37.40 7.34 -24.35
N SER A 674 38.13 8.43 -24.60
CA SER A 674 39.60 8.40 -24.62
C SER A 674 40.13 8.00 -23.25
N TYR A 675 41.05 7.03 -23.20
CA TYR A 675 41.61 6.52 -21.95
C TYR A 675 42.27 7.62 -21.10
N ASN A 676 42.82 8.66 -21.74
CA ASN A 676 43.49 9.77 -21.06
C ASN A 676 42.52 10.68 -20.28
N GLU A 677 41.21 10.51 -20.46
CA GLU A 677 40.18 11.22 -19.71
C GLU A 677 39.96 10.67 -18.30
N PHE A 678 40.48 9.46 -18.00
CA PHE A 678 40.41 8.86 -16.68
C PHE A 678 41.60 9.27 -15.79
N ILE A 679 41.29 9.78 -14.60
CA ILE A 679 42.27 10.10 -13.55
C ILE A 679 41.92 9.35 -12.26
N ASP A 680 42.86 9.22 -11.33
CA ASP A 680 42.69 8.51 -10.05
C ASP A 680 42.16 7.07 -10.21
N ILE A 681 42.72 6.31 -11.15
CA ILE A 681 42.34 4.92 -11.39
C ILE A 681 42.78 4.05 -10.20
N LYS A 682 41.81 3.43 -9.51
CA LYS A 682 42.01 2.54 -8.35
C LYS A 682 41.43 1.16 -8.61
N GLU A 683 42.27 0.13 -8.54
CA GLU A 683 41.88 -1.28 -8.67
C GLU A 683 41.05 -1.70 -7.43
N ILE A 684 39.86 -2.27 -7.64
CA ILE A 684 38.93 -2.65 -6.55
C ILE A 684 38.57 -4.13 -6.53
N ASP A 685 38.69 -4.84 -7.65
CA ASP A 685 38.56 -6.30 -7.72
C ASP A 685 39.47 -6.84 -8.83
N ARG A 686 40.67 -7.27 -8.44
CA ARG A 686 41.69 -7.80 -9.35
C ARG A 686 41.27 -9.11 -10.02
N GLU A 687 40.50 -9.95 -9.33
CA GLU A 687 40.10 -11.26 -9.86
C GLU A 687 39.07 -11.12 -10.97
N ASN A 688 38.20 -10.10 -10.87
CA ASN A 688 37.12 -9.86 -11.85
C ASN A 688 37.37 -8.65 -12.77
N GLY A 689 38.54 -8.01 -12.68
CA GLY A 689 38.96 -6.92 -13.56
C GLY A 689 38.23 -5.58 -13.33
N PHE A 690 37.81 -5.26 -12.09
CA PHE A 690 37.16 -3.98 -11.79
C PHE A 690 38.10 -2.93 -11.20
N ALA A 691 37.94 -1.70 -11.68
CA ALA A 691 38.57 -0.50 -11.15
C ALA A 691 37.55 0.64 -10.99
N THR A 692 37.95 1.72 -10.33
CA THR A 692 37.21 2.99 -10.31
C THR A 692 38.11 4.10 -10.80
N ALA A 693 37.54 5.11 -11.47
CA ALA A 693 38.27 6.28 -11.94
C ALA A 693 37.38 7.53 -11.86
N ILE A 694 38.00 8.71 -11.96
CA ILE A 694 37.30 9.97 -12.22
C ILE A 694 37.41 10.25 -13.72
N TRP A 695 36.28 10.39 -14.40
CA TRP A 695 36.21 10.79 -15.80
C TRP A 695 36.11 12.32 -15.88
N ARG A 696 37.16 12.96 -16.38
CA ARG A 696 37.32 14.42 -16.43
C ARG A 696 36.18 15.10 -17.18
N ASP A 697 35.98 14.72 -18.44
CA ASP A 697 34.90 15.26 -19.26
C ASP A 697 33.52 14.76 -18.79
N GLY A 698 33.44 13.51 -18.33
CA GLY A 698 32.23 12.88 -17.81
C GLY A 698 31.10 12.73 -18.83
N PRO A 699 30.00 12.05 -18.43
CA PRO A 699 28.95 11.66 -19.36
C PRO A 699 28.08 12.82 -19.83
N LEU A 700 27.51 12.68 -21.04
CA LEU A 700 26.50 13.58 -21.57
C LEU A 700 25.14 13.37 -20.90
N TYR A 701 24.44 14.47 -20.62
CA TYR A 701 23.07 14.49 -20.14
C TYR A 701 22.28 15.62 -20.80
N TYR A 702 20.98 15.42 -21.02
CA TYR A 702 20.12 16.47 -21.57
C TYR A 702 19.72 17.48 -20.50
N SER A 703 20.00 18.77 -20.73
CA SER A 703 19.57 19.85 -19.83
C SER A 703 18.23 20.39 -20.30
N ILE A 704 17.15 20.07 -19.57
CA ILE A 704 15.78 20.54 -19.86
C ILE A 704 15.73 22.07 -19.96
N ILE A 705 16.31 22.77 -18.96
CA ILE A 705 16.35 24.24 -18.89
C ILE A 705 17.03 24.87 -20.13
N LYS A 706 17.97 24.18 -20.76
CA LYS A 706 18.78 24.71 -21.86
C LYS A 706 18.45 24.09 -23.23
N GLY A 707 17.57 23.09 -23.26
CA GLY A 707 17.15 22.40 -24.48
C GLY A 707 18.27 21.65 -25.22
N LYS A 708 19.41 21.35 -24.58
CA LYS A 708 20.58 20.72 -25.23
C LYS A 708 21.40 19.83 -24.29
N TYR A 709 22.19 18.92 -24.88
CA TYR A 709 23.13 18.08 -24.14
C TYR A 709 24.28 18.88 -23.51
N ARG A 710 24.69 18.45 -22.30
CA ARG A 710 25.78 19.00 -21.49
C ARG A 710 26.57 17.86 -20.86
N ARG A 711 27.80 18.12 -20.42
CA ARG A 711 28.66 17.13 -19.75
C ARG A 711 28.64 17.27 -18.22
N LYS A 712 28.66 16.16 -17.49
CA LYS A 712 28.85 16.10 -16.02
C LYS A 712 30.33 15.95 -15.69
N ILE A 713 31.03 17.07 -15.52
CA ILE A 713 32.49 17.10 -15.35
C ILE A 713 32.92 16.36 -14.06
N ASN A 714 34.04 15.64 -14.11
CA ASN A 714 34.66 14.91 -13.00
C ASN A 714 33.78 13.84 -12.34
N GLU A 715 32.98 13.13 -13.14
CA GLU A 715 32.13 12.05 -12.65
C GLU A 715 32.98 10.83 -12.26
N LYS A 716 32.72 10.24 -11.08
CA LYS A 716 33.35 8.99 -10.67
C LYS A 716 32.65 7.82 -11.35
N VAL A 717 33.40 6.94 -12.02
CA VAL A 717 32.86 5.82 -12.80
C VAL A 717 33.56 4.50 -12.46
N PRO A 718 32.82 3.37 -12.37
CA PRO A 718 33.40 2.05 -12.36
C PRO A 718 33.87 1.65 -13.76
N LEU A 719 35.01 0.98 -13.83
CA LEU A 719 35.62 0.47 -15.04
C LEU A 719 35.69 -1.05 -14.96
N LYS A 720 35.25 -1.75 -16.01
CA LYS A 720 35.43 -3.19 -16.15
C LYS A 720 36.41 -3.49 -17.29
N TYR A 721 37.54 -4.07 -16.93
CA TYR A 721 38.57 -4.51 -17.87
C TYR A 721 38.19 -5.87 -18.46
N MET A 722 38.27 -5.97 -19.78
CA MET A 722 37.90 -7.16 -20.52
C MET A 722 39.17 -7.84 -21.04
N HIS A 723 39.80 -8.62 -20.17
CA HIS A 723 41.05 -9.29 -20.48
C HIS A 723 40.88 -10.39 -21.53
N ASN A 724 41.86 -10.53 -22.43
CA ASN A 724 41.95 -11.58 -23.47
C ASN A 724 40.97 -11.48 -24.67
N LEU A 725 40.26 -10.37 -24.85
CA LEU A 725 39.47 -10.12 -26.07
C LEU A 725 40.32 -9.42 -27.13
N GLN A 726 41.02 -10.18 -27.95
CA GLN A 726 41.82 -9.63 -29.06
C GLN A 726 41.00 -9.31 -30.32
N ASN A 727 39.77 -9.80 -30.42
CA ASN A 727 38.88 -9.55 -31.56
C ASN A 727 37.73 -8.61 -31.17
N VAL A 728 37.62 -7.49 -31.89
CA VAL A 728 36.55 -6.49 -31.78
C VAL A 728 35.16 -7.13 -31.84
N GLU A 729 34.95 -8.17 -32.64
CA GLU A 729 33.65 -8.83 -32.80
C GLU A 729 33.23 -9.61 -31.55
N SER A 730 34.19 -10.31 -30.92
CA SER A 730 33.94 -10.98 -29.63
C SER A 730 33.65 -9.97 -28.52
N PHE A 731 34.34 -8.83 -28.55
CA PHE A 731 34.13 -7.73 -27.61
C PHE A 731 32.74 -7.09 -27.77
N LEU A 732 32.34 -6.73 -29.00
CA LEU A 732 31.03 -6.12 -29.25
C LEU A 732 29.87 -7.05 -28.87
N ASN A 733 30.02 -8.37 -29.09
CA ASN A 733 29.05 -9.36 -28.64
C ASN A 733 28.93 -9.40 -27.11
N GLU A 734 30.05 -9.31 -26.38
CA GLU A 734 30.04 -9.32 -24.92
C GLU A 734 29.47 -8.02 -24.32
N VAL A 735 29.78 -6.86 -24.92
CA VAL A 735 29.27 -5.55 -24.48
C VAL A 735 27.77 -5.40 -24.71
N THR A 736 27.20 -6.09 -25.71
CA THR A 736 25.78 -5.96 -26.10
C THR A 736 24.80 -6.12 -24.93
N TYR A 737 25.11 -6.97 -23.95
CA TYR A 737 24.26 -7.22 -22.80
C TYR A 737 24.39 -6.19 -21.66
N SER A 738 25.40 -5.32 -21.69
CA SER A 738 25.70 -4.35 -20.61
C SER A 738 25.60 -2.88 -21.08
N ILE A 739 25.08 -2.64 -22.29
CA ILE A 739 25.03 -1.30 -22.92
C ILE A 739 24.17 -0.33 -22.13
N GLU A 740 22.94 -0.73 -21.77
CA GLU A 740 22.02 0.14 -21.04
C GLU A 740 22.56 0.57 -19.67
N GLU A 741 23.57 -0.15 -19.18
CA GLU A 741 24.21 0.03 -17.89
C GLU A 741 25.59 0.65 -17.97
N SER A 742 26.01 1.07 -19.16
CA SER A 742 27.31 1.70 -19.41
C SER A 742 27.16 3.06 -20.07
N HIS A 743 28.16 3.92 -19.87
CA HIS A 743 28.29 5.21 -20.53
C HIS A 743 28.99 5.09 -21.88
N GLY A 744 29.75 4.01 -22.09
CA GLY A 744 30.58 3.89 -23.27
C GLY A 744 31.70 2.89 -23.12
N VAL A 745 32.58 2.91 -24.11
CA VAL A 745 33.74 2.02 -24.22
C VAL A 745 35.02 2.82 -24.36
N SER A 746 36.09 2.28 -23.81
CA SER A 746 37.45 2.78 -23.93
C SER A 746 38.40 1.64 -24.23
N GLN A 747 39.66 1.94 -24.52
CA GLN A 747 40.70 0.94 -24.68
C GLN A 747 41.98 1.40 -23.97
N SER A 748 42.54 0.51 -23.16
CA SER A 748 43.81 0.72 -22.49
C SER A 748 44.93 0.84 -23.54
N PRO A 749 45.67 1.96 -23.61
CA PRO A 749 46.75 2.12 -24.57
C PRO A 749 47.90 1.13 -24.30
N ASN A 750 48.08 0.74 -23.03
CA ASN A 750 49.16 -0.11 -22.55
C ASN A 750 48.86 -1.60 -22.73
N THR A 751 47.71 -2.06 -22.26
CA THR A 751 47.36 -3.49 -22.28
C THR A 751 46.58 -3.89 -23.54
N LYS A 752 46.05 -2.90 -24.28
CA LYS A 752 45.10 -3.09 -25.39
C LYS A 752 43.77 -3.74 -24.98
N ASP A 753 43.56 -3.97 -23.68
CA ASP A 753 42.28 -4.43 -23.15
C ASP A 753 41.21 -3.36 -23.41
N PHE A 754 40.04 -3.82 -23.86
CA PHE A 754 38.87 -2.98 -23.88
C PHE A 754 38.34 -2.76 -22.46
N ILE A 755 37.82 -1.58 -22.22
CA ILE A 755 37.29 -1.14 -20.93
C ILE A 755 35.85 -0.72 -21.14
N LEU A 756 34.94 -1.34 -20.40
CA LEU A 756 33.56 -0.91 -20.33
C LEU A 756 33.41 0.11 -19.19
N VAL A 757 32.89 1.29 -19.52
CA VAL A 757 32.70 2.40 -18.56
C VAL A 757 31.29 2.32 -18.04
N LEU A 758 31.13 1.90 -16.79
CA LEU A 758 29.84 1.54 -16.21
C LEU A 758 29.13 2.75 -15.58
N GLN A 759 27.80 2.70 -15.49
CA GLN A 759 27.03 3.72 -14.79
C GLN A 759 26.95 3.38 -13.30
N THR A 760 27.27 4.34 -12.43
CA THR A 760 27.23 4.19 -10.96
C THR A 760 25.84 3.86 -10.41
N LYS A 761 24.78 4.11 -11.18
CA LYS A 761 23.39 3.76 -10.81
C LYS A 761 23.11 2.25 -10.85
N TYR A 762 23.96 1.44 -11.49
CA TYR A 762 23.78 -0.02 -11.57
C TYR A 762 24.87 -0.81 -10.87
N TYR A 763 26.00 -0.18 -10.55
CA TYR A 763 27.18 -0.88 -10.02
C TYR A 763 27.69 -0.24 -8.74
N CYS A 764 28.09 -1.10 -7.81
CA CYS A 764 28.66 -0.76 -6.51
C CYS A 764 29.94 0.07 -6.67
N GLU A 765 29.96 1.25 -6.06
CA GLU A 765 31.15 2.12 -6.08
C GLU A 765 32.35 1.54 -5.32
N HIS A 766 32.12 0.52 -4.48
CA HIS A 766 33.15 -0.08 -3.64
C HIS A 766 33.77 -1.35 -4.23
N CYS A 767 33.01 -2.15 -4.98
CA CYS A 767 33.49 -3.43 -5.51
C CYS A 767 33.17 -3.67 -6.99
N GLY A 768 32.50 -2.75 -7.68
CA GLY A 768 32.18 -2.87 -9.10
C GLY A 768 31.13 -3.94 -9.43
N LYS A 769 30.61 -4.67 -8.43
CA LYS A 769 29.50 -5.62 -8.63
C LYS A 769 28.20 -4.89 -8.93
N ARG A 770 27.42 -5.46 -9.83
CA ARG A 770 26.07 -5.01 -10.16
C ARG A 770 25.18 -5.08 -8.93
N TYR A 771 24.30 -4.11 -8.75
CA TYR A 771 23.28 -4.13 -7.70
C TYR A 771 22.17 -5.12 -8.02
N ASP A 772 21.71 -5.84 -7.01
CA ASP A 772 20.65 -6.87 -7.17
C ASP A 772 19.23 -6.30 -6.99
N ASN A 773 19.09 -5.12 -6.39
CA ASN A 773 17.78 -4.51 -6.08
C ASN A 773 17.87 -2.98 -5.91
N GLN A 774 16.71 -2.31 -5.90
CA GLN A 774 16.60 -0.84 -5.76
C GLN A 774 17.21 -0.31 -4.45
N PHE A 775 17.16 -1.09 -3.37
CA PHE A 775 17.77 -0.71 -2.10
C PHE A 775 19.30 -0.56 -2.21
N GLU A 776 19.98 -1.49 -2.88
CA GLU A 776 21.42 -1.39 -3.10
C GLU A 776 21.78 -0.20 -4.01
N ILE A 777 20.95 0.07 -5.02
CA ILE A 777 21.06 1.23 -5.92
C ILE A 777 21.01 2.52 -5.11
N ASP A 778 19.97 2.69 -4.29
CA ASP A 778 19.76 3.90 -3.50
C ASP A 778 20.84 4.08 -2.42
N ASN A 779 21.33 2.97 -1.85
CA ASN A 779 22.40 2.98 -0.86
C ASN A 779 23.82 3.13 -1.47
N LYS A 780 23.94 3.06 -2.80
CA LYS A 780 25.22 3.11 -3.54
C LYS A 780 26.26 2.08 -3.07
N SER A 781 25.80 0.96 -2.51
CA SER A 781 26.67 -0.09 -1.99
C SER A 781 25.94 -1.42 -2.07
N CYS A 782 26.57 -2.44 -2.64
CA CYS A 782 25.98 -3.77 -2.70
C CYS A 782 25.97 -4.43 -1.31
N MET A 783 25.09 -5.40 -1.11
CA MET A 783 24.91 -6.07 0.19
C MET A 783 26.20 -6.72 0.70
N LEU A 784 27.05 -7.25 -0.18
CA LEU A 784 28.35 -7.81 0.20
C LEU A 784 29.29 -6.76 0.80
N CYS A 785 29.34 -5.55 0.21
CA CYS A 785 30.16 -4.46 0.74
C CYS A 785 29.60 -3.91 2.06
N GLN A 786 28.28 -3.97 2.24
CA GLN A 786 27.63 -3.55 3.48
C GLN A 786 27.84 -4.55 4.65
N ILE A 787 28.18 -5.82 4.36
CA ILE A 787 28.28 -6.91 5.35
C ILE A 787 29.72 -7.40 5.51
N ASN A 788 30.72 -6.70 4.96
CA ASN A 788 32.10 -7.17 5.01
C ASN A 788 32.81 -6.77 6.32
N HIS A 789 32.38 -7.35 7.45
CA HIS A 789 33.11 -7.26 8.72
C HIS A 789 34.05 -8.47 8.88
N GLU A 790 35.20 -8.27 9.55
CA GLU A 790 36.23 -9.31 9.72
C GLU A 790 35.71 -10.54 10.49
N ASN A 791 34.75 -10.33 11.40
CA ASN A 791 34.15 -11.40 12.20
C ASN A 791 32.91 -12.01 11.52
N LYS A 792 33.00 -13.29 11.14
CA LYS A 792 31.92 -14.04 10.49
C LYS A 792 30.61 -14.08 11.29
N LYS A 793 30.65 -14.22 12.63
CA LYS A 793 29.42 -14.25 13.46
C LYS A 793 28.67 -12.91 13.39
N ILE A 794 29.38 -11.79 13.31
CA ILE A 794 28.79 -10.46 13.12
C ILE A 794 28.16 -10.33 11.72
N ASN A 795 28.82 -10.86 10.69
CA ASN A 795 28.25 -10.88 9.32
C ASN A 795 26.95 -11.67 9.29
N ASP A 796 26.92 -12.84 9.92
CA ASP A 796 25.74 -13.69 10.01
C ASP A 796 24.63 -13.03 10.83
N LEU A 797 24.96 -12.29 11.90
CA LEU A 797 24.02 -11.47 12.64
C LEU A 797 23.40 -10.37 11.76
N ILE A 798 24.20 -9.58 11.04
CA ILE A 798 23.69 -8.51 10.17
C ILE A 798 22.76 -9.08 9.09
N LYS A 799 23.14 -10.22 8.49
CA LYS A 799 22.27 -10.94 7.55
C LYS A 799 20.96 -11.37 8.21
N ALA A 800 21.02 -12.02 9.36
CA ALA A 800 19.84 -12.45 10.10
C ALA A 800 18.91 -11.29 10.46
N MET A 801 19.47 -10.13 10.83
CA MET A 801 18.70 -8.93 11.14
C MET A 801 18.04 -8.31 9.89
N ARG A 802 18.55 -8.59 8.69
CA ARG A 802 18.01 -8.08 7.42
C ARG A 802 17.04 -9.03 6.70
N LEU A 803 17.13 -10.34 6.93
CA LEU A 803 16.36 -11.38 6.22
C LEU A 803 14.82 -11.32 6.39
N ASN A 804 14.32 -10.51 7.33
CA ASN A 804 12.89 -10.35 7.61
C ASN A 804 12.32 -9.00 7.13
N ILE A 805 13.07 -8.23 6.34
CA ILE A 805 12.63 -6.95 5.79
C ILE A 805 12.00 -7.20 4.43
N ASP A 806 10.68 -7.04 4.35
CA ASP A 806 9.99 -6.94 3.06
C ASP A 806 10.35 -5.59 2.42
N HIS A 807 11.27 -5.62 1.45
CA HIS A 807 11.72 -4.44 0.73
C HIS A 807 10.63 -3.79 -0.15
N ASN A 808 9.49 -4.47 -0.32
CA ASN A 808 8.35 -4.01 -1.13
C ASN A 808 7.13 -3.60 -0.29
N SER A 809 7.19 -3.68 1.05
CA SER A 809 6.08 -3.28 1.93
C SER A 809 6.05 -1.76 2.16
N SER A 810 4.87 -1.15 1.99
CA SER A 810 4.59 0.28 2.24
C SER A 810 4.73 0.70 3.71
N LYS A 811 4.92 -0.25 4.63
CA LYS A 811 5.16 0.02 6.05
C LYS A 811 6.66 0.17 6.34
N PHE A 812 7.14 1.42 6.20
CA PHE A 812 8.39 1.97 6.77
C PHE A 812 9.35 0.94 7.42
N SER A 813 10.26 0.38 6.65
CA SER A 813 11.30 -0.52 7.15
C SER A 813 12.57 0.24 7.51
N ILE A 814 13.04 0.05 8.75
CA ILE A 814 14.36 0.49 9.21
C ILE A 814 15.33 -0.63 8.85
N ILE A 815 16.51 -0.27 8.32
CA ILE A 815 17.53 -1.25 7.95
C ILE A 815 18.59 -1.30 9.03
N PHE A 816 18.83 -2.51 9.54
CA PHE A 816 19.90 -2.77 10.49
C PHE A 816 21.27 -2.72 9.76
N GLU A 817 22.17 -1.83 10.17
CA GLU A 817 23.44 -1.58 9.47
C GLU A 817 24.69 -1.86 10.34
N TRP A 818 25.80 -2.24 9.68
CA TRP A 818 27.12 -2.04 10.25
C TRP A 818 27.53 -0.59 10.06
N ILE A 819 27.80 0.12 11.15
CA ILE A 819 28.10 1.56 11.12
C ILE A 819 29.55 1.79 11.51
N PRO A 820 30.42 2.25 10.59
CA PRO A 820 31.81 2.56 10.92
C PRO A 820 31.93 3.60 12.04
N TYR A 821 32.80 3.37 13.02
CA TYR A 821 32.90 4.24 14.21
C TYR A 821 33.22 5.71 13.89
N ASN A 822 33.93 5.98 12.80
CA ASN A 822 34.26 7.34 12.33
C ASN A 822 33.04 8.16 11.84
N GLN A 823 31.88 7.52 11.72
CA GLN A 823 30.61 8.15 11.39
C GLN A 823 29.97 8.87 12.58
N PHE A 824 30.47 8.65 13.79
CA PHE A 824 29.95 9.29 14.99
C PHE A 824 30.76 10.53 15.37
N ASN A 825 30.08 11.65 15.60
CA ASN A 825 30.64 12.87 16.17
C ASN A 825 29.89 13.29 17.45
N ASN A 826 30.48 14.21 18.21
CA ASN A 826 29.91 14.73 19.47
C ASN A 826 29.54 13.63 20.48
N ILE A 827 30.39 12.60 20.60
CA ILE A 827 30.18 11.49 21.53
C ILE A 827 30.26 12.01 22.98
N LYS A 828 29.18 11.86 23.75
CA LYS A 828 29.07 12.28 25.16
C LYS A 828 28.48 11.16 26.00
N GLU A 829 29.11 10.82 27.13
CA GLU A 829 28.56 9.85 28.08
C GLU A 829 27.25 10.38 28.67
N ILE A 830 26.20 9.55 28.69
CA ILE A 830 24.88 9.89 29.23
C ILE A 830 24.41 8.94 30.33
N GLY A 831 25.09 7.81 30.51
CA GLY A 831 24.79 6.87 31.59
C GLY A 831 25.82 5.75 31.65
N LYS A 832 26.05 5.22 32.85
CA LYS A 832 26.98 4.12 33.09
C LYS A 832 26.35 3.12 34.04
N GLY A 833 26.23 1.88 33.60
CA GLY A 833 25.74 0.74 34.39
C GLY A 833 26.89 -0.19 34.81
N GLY A 834 26.53 -1.34 35.40
CA GLY A 834 27.51 -2.35 35.83
C GLY A 834 28.24 -3.05 34.68
N PHE A 835 27.57 -3.21 33.52
CA PHE A 835 28.08 -4.01 32.39
C PHE A 835 28.19 -3.21 31.08
N SER A 836 27.64 -2.01 31.02
CA SER A 836 27.68 -1.16 29.82
C SER A 836 27.77 0.33 30.15
N THR A 837 28.30 1.09 29.21
CA THR A 837 28.26 2.56 29.22
C THR A 837 27.47 3.04 28.00
N VAL A 838 26.57 3.99 28.20
CA VAL A 838 25.74 4.58 27.15
C VAL A 838 26.22 5.99 26.84
N TYR A 839 26.44 6.26 25.56
CA TYR A 839 26.81 7.57 25.03
C TYR A 839 25.71 8.10 24.12
N SER A 840 25.57 9.42 24.02
CA SER A 840 24.88 10.08 22.91
C SER A 840 25.90 10.44 21.83
N ALA A 841 25.51 10.37 20.56
CA ALA A 841 26.32 10.79 19.43
C ALA A 841 25.45 11.31 18.29
N ILE A 842 26.04 12.04 17.35
CA ILE A 842 25.43 12.37 16.06
C ILE A 842 25.99 11.39 15.02
N TRP A 843 25.11 10.77 14.22
CA TRP A 843 25.48 9.89 13.12
C TRP A 843 25.45 10.67 11.80
N LYS A 844 26.63 10.95 11.22
CA LYS A 844 26.81 11.82 10.05
C LYS A 844 26.01 11.38 8.83
N ASN A 845 26.23 10.16 8.35
CA ASN A 845 25.49 9.59 7.21
C ASN A 845 24.02 9.37 7.54
N GLY A 846 23.71 9.06 8.79
CA GLY A 846 22.37 8.93 9.33
C GLY A 846 21.55 7.77 8.75
N LEU A 847 20.29 7.70 9.18
CA LEU A 847 19.41 6.55 8.94
C LEU A 847 18.90 6.53 7.50
N LEU A 848 18.98 5.36 6.86
CA LEU A 848 18.34 5.09 5.58
C LEU A 848 16.88 4.66 5.81
N TYR A 849 15.93 5.37 5.20
CA TYR A 849 14.49 5.12 5.36
C TYR A 849 13.77 5.13 4.01
N ASN A 850 12.67 4.38 3.91
CA ASN A 850 11.85 4.30 2.70
C ASN A 850 10.82 5.44 2.67
N LYS A 851 10.70 6.13 1.53
CA LYS A 851 9.76 7.23 1.31
C LYS A 851 8.75 6.86 0.23
N VAL A 852 7.46 6.96 0.56
CA VAL A 852 6.34 6.60 -0.34
C VAL A 852 5.70 7.89 -0.88
N TYR A 853 5.53 8.00 -2.19
CA TYR A 853 4.69 9.04 -2.81
C TYR A 853 3.33 8.45 -3.19
N SER A 854 2.26 9.02 -2.65
CA SER A 854 0.86 8.55 -2.69
C SER A 854 0.21 8.43 -4.07
N ARG A 855 0.90 8.76 -5.17
CA ARG A 855 0.30 8.74 -6.52
C ARG A 855 0.81 7.64 -7.47
N LYS A 856 1.86 6.87 -7.12
CA LYS A 856 2.45 5.87 -8.04
C LYS A 856 3.07 4.61 -7.42
N GLU A 857 2.96 4.37 -6.11
CA GLU A 857 3.65 3.24 -5.43
C GLU A 857 5.18 3.16 -5.73
N SER A 858 5.81 4.28 -6.11
CA SER A 858 7.26 4.31 -6.35
C SER A 858 7.97 4.46 -5.00
N HIS A 859 8.65 3.40 -4.57
CA HIS A 859 9.43 3.35 -3.35
C HIS A 859 10.88 3.73 -3.65
N TYR A 860 11.44 4.65 -2.88
CA TYR A 860 12.86 4.96 -2.93
C TYR A 860 13.40 5.20 -1.53
N TRP A 861 14.66 4.86 -1.32
CA TRP A 861 15.34 4.97 -0.04
C TRP A 861 16.10 6.30 0.04
N GLU A 862 15.91 7.03 1.14
CA GLU A 862 16.58 8.31 1.40
C GLU A 862 17.36 8.23 2.72
N ARG A 863 18.58 8.78 2.76
CA ARG A 863 19.32 8.92 4.02
C ARG A 863 18.93 10.23 4.70
N LYS A 864 18.57 10.15 5.98
CA LYS A 864 18.39 11.30 6.88
C LYS A 864 19.70 11.54 7.63
N PRO A 865 20.57 12.47 7.18
CA PRO A 865 21.88 12.69 7.79
C PRO A 865 21.77 13.35 9.17
N ASN A 866 22.86 13.28 9.94
CA ASN A 866 23.05 13.97 11.22
C ASN A 866 21.99 13.66 12.30
N ILE A 867 21.45 12.44 12.32
CA ILE A 867 20.51 12.02 13.37
C ILE A 867 21.23 11.78 14.70
N LYS A 868 20.56 12.10 15.81
CA LYS A 868 21.06 11.82 17.16
C LYS A 868 20.75 10.38 17.54
N VAL A 869 21.75 9.66 18.02
CA VAL A 869 21.66 8.23 18.39
C VAL A 869 22.20 7.98 19.80
N ALA A 870 21.76 6.89 20.41
CA ALA A 870 22.34 6.35 21.63
C ALA A 870 23.29 5.18 21.29
N LEU A 871 24.50 5.21 21.82
CA LEU A 871 25.54 4.19 21.65
C LEU A 871 25.68 3.42 22.96
N LYS A 872 25.16 2.19 23.03
CA LYS A 872 25.34 1.31 24.20
C LYS A 872 26.57 0.44 23.98
N CYS A 873 27.63 0.72 24.73
CA CYS A 873 28.90 0.00 24.69
C CYS A 873 28.92 -1.05 25.81
N LEU A 874 28.96 -2.34 25.46
CA LEU A 874 29.09 -3.43 26.42
C LEU A 874 30.57 -3.69 26.71
N HIS A 875 30.97 -3.69 27.98
CA HIS A 875 32.37 -3.89 28.35
C HIS A 875 32.81 -5.35 28.10
N ASN A 876 34.02 -5.55 27.59
CA ASN A 876 34.60 -6.88 27.31
C ASN A 876 33.77 -7.73 26.33
N SER A 877 33.01 -7.10 25.43
CA SER A 877 32.09 -7.82 24.53
C SER A 877 32.80 -8.77 23.56
N GLN A 878 34.13 -8.67 23.40
CA GLN A 878 34.92 -9.62 22.62
C GLN A 878 34.98 -11.01 23.28
N ASN A 879 34.98 -11.06 24.61
CA ASN A 879 34.99 -12.31 25.37
C ASN A 879 33.58 -12.91 25.53
N PHE A 880 32.54 -12.08 25.34
CA PHE A 880 31.12 -12.41 25.52
C PHE A 880 30.32 -12.07 24.25
N LEU A 881 30.82 -12.56 23.11
CA LEU A 881 30.25 -12.23 21.80
C LEU A 881 28.87 -12.85 21.59
N ASP A 882 28.62 -14.04 22.13
CA ASP A 882 27.33 -14.72 21.95
C ASP A 882 26.24 -14.03 22.79
N GLU A 883 26.56 -13.54 23.99
CA GLU A 883 25.70 -12.70 24.82
C GLU A 883 25.35 -11.39 24.11
N PHE A 884 26.34 -10.71 23.52
CA PHE A 884 26.11 -9.52 22.70
C PHE A 884 25.16 -9.80 21.52
N ILE A 885 25.41 -10.88 20.79
CA ILE A 885 24.59 -11.29 19.64
C ILE A 885 23.15 -11.59 20.08
N ASN A 886 22.96 -12.26 21.22
CA ASN A 886 21.65 -12.60 21.75
C ASN A 886 20.87 -11.35 22.18
N GLU A 887 21.52 -10.39 22.83
CA GLU A 887 20.89 -9.10 23.16
C GLU A 887 20.46 -8.35 21.89
N VAL A 888 21.31 -8.29 20.85
CA VAL A 888 20.94 -7.66 19.58
C VAL A 888 19.75 -8.36 18.92
N LYS A 889 19.72 -9.69 18.92
CA LYS A 889 18.61 -10.49 18.34
C LYS A 889 17.30 -10.37 19.12
N ALA A 890 17.36 -9.98 20.40
CA ALA A 890 16.16 -9.75 21.21
C ALA A 890 15.36 -8.53 20.71
N TYR A 891 16.03 -7.56 20.09
CA TYR A 891 15.36 -6.46 19.39
C TYR A 891 14.65 -6.96 18.11
N SER A 892 13.56 -6.30 17.74
CA SER A 892 12.80 -6.66 16.54
C SER A 892 13.13 -5.76 15.35
N ASN A 893 13.24 -6.35 14.16
CA ASN A 893 13.60 -5.65 12.92
C ASN A 893 12.44 -4.92 12.22
N GLN A 894 11.25 -4.92 12.81
CA GLN A 894 10.06 -4.25 12.27
C GLN A 894 9.80 -2.95 13.03
N ARG A 895 9.05 -2.00 12.45
CA ARG A 895 8.51 -0.82 13.16
C ARG A 895 7.55 -1.29 14.26
N ILE A 896 8.12 -1.76 15.36
CA ILE A 896 7.40 -2.18 16.54
C ILE A 896 7.11 -0.92 17.34
N GLY A 897 5.85 -0.47 17.30
CA GLY A 897 5.38 0.46 18.33
C GLY A 897 5.71 -0.12 19.71
N ASN A 898 6.36 0.68 20.55
CA ASN A 898 6.62 0.44 21.98
C ASN A 898 7.80 -0.49 22.37
N ILE A 899 8.74 -0.80 21.47
CA ILE A 899 10.10 -1.29 21.82
C ILE A 899 11.11 -0.32 21.20
N LEU A 900 12.17 0.03 21.93
CA LEU A 900 13.20 0.96 21.46
C LEU A 900 13.86 0.45 20.18
N LYS A 901 13.99 1.30 19.16
CA LYS A 901 14.53 0.87 17.87
C LYS A 901 16.04 0.69 17.94
N ILE A 902 16.51 -0.36 17.26
CA ILE A 902 17.93 -0.59 16.98
C ILE A 902 18.21 -0.28 15.50
N TYR A 903 19.19 0.59 15.24
CA TYR A 903 19.60 0.97 13.89
C TYR A 903 20.75 0.12 13.37
N GLY A 904 21.55 -0.45 14.26
CA GLY A 904 22.72 -1.21 13.83
C GLY A 904 23.71 -1.45 14.95
N ILE A 905 24.90 -1.85 14.53
CA ILE A 905 26.04 -2.11 15.42
C ILE A 905 27.30 -1.44 14.90
N SER A 906 28.22 -1.16 15.81
CA SER A 906 29.55 -0.61 15.53
C SER A 906 30.59 -1.29 16.43
N GLN A 907 31.85 -0.89 16.31
CA GLN A 907 32.92 -1.36 17.18
C GLN A 907 33.85 -0.20 17.53
N ASN A 908 34.18 -0.08 18.81
CA ASN A 908 35.17 0.89 19.27
C ASN A 908 36.56 0.51 18.72
N PRO A 909 37.23 1.39 17.97
CA PRO A 909 38.51 1.04 17.36
C PRO A 909 39.64 0.84 18.38
N LYS A 910 39.52 1.43 19.58
CA LYS A 910 40.53 1.34 20.66
C LYS A 910 40.30 0.13 21.57
N THR A 911 39.10 0.01 22.15
CA THR A 911 38.81 -1.07 23.10
C THR A 911 38.42 -2.37 22.41
N LYS A 912 38.06 -2.30 21.12
CA LYS A 912 37.46 -3.40 20.34
C LYS A 912 36.10 -3.85 20.86
N ASP A 913 35.52 -3.19 21.87
CA ASP A 913 34.15 -3.49 22.30
C ASP A 913 33.14 -3.18 21.19
N TYR A 914 32.15 -4.04 21.04
CA TYR A 914 31.01 -3.85 20.17
C TYR A 914 30.01 -2.89 20.80
N ILE A 915 29.33 -2.14 19.94
CA ILE A 915 28.45 -1.03 20.29
C ILE A 915 27.11 -1.27 19.62
N MET A 916 26.02 -1.21 20.37
CA MET A 916 24.68 -1.13 19.81
C MET A 916 24.31 0.32 19.52
N VAL A 917 23.76 0.57 18.33
CA VAL A 917 23.32 1.89 17.89
C VAL A 917 21.80 1.93 17.95
N LEU A 918 21.27 2.67 18.93
CA LEU A 918 19.85 2.72 19.29
C LEU A 918 19.25 4.10 19.00
N GLU A 919 17.93 4.15 18.87
CA GLU A 919 17.16 5.41 18.85
C GLU A 919 17.43 6.22 20.13
N TYR A 920 17.70 7.51 19.97
CA TYR A 920 17.90 8.39 21.11
C TYR A 920 16.55 8.78 21.72
N ALA A 921 16.30 8.35 22.96
CA ALA A 921 15.08 8.69 23.70
C ALA A 921 15.16 10.10 24.29
N GLU A 922 14.68 11.09 23.54
CA GLU A 922 14.68 12.50 23.95
C GLU A 922 13.93 12.77 25.27
N GLY A 923 12.88 12.01 25.58
CA GLY A 923 12.11 12.13 26.82
C GLY A 923 12.71 11.39 28.02
N GLY A 924 13.89 10.78 27.86
CA GLY A 924 14.57 10.04 28.92
C GLY A 924 13.82 8.80 29.40
N SER A 925 14.16 8.34 30.61
CA SER A 925 13.46 7.23 31.27
C SER A 925 12.14 7.67 31.86
N PHE A 926 11.23 6.72 32.13
CA PHE A 926 9.94 7.02 32.73
C PHE A 926 10.07 7.71 34.09
N ASN A 927 11.10 7.36 34.86
CA ASN A 927 11.39 8.06 36.11
C ASN A 927 11.69 9.56 35.87
N THR A 928 12.48 9.88 34.85
CA THR A 928 12.82 11.27 34.49
C THR A 928 11.58 12.00 33.97
N TYR A 929 10.87 11.37 33.02
CA TYR A 929 9.64 11.91 32.43
C TYR A 929 8.58 12.24 33.49
N LEU A 930 8.36 11.35 34.45
CA LEU A 930 7.39 11.55 35.51
C LEU A 930 7.81 12.72 36.42
N ASN A 931 9.10 12.82 36.79
CA ASN A 931 9.61 13.91 37.62
C ASN A 931 9.49 15.29 36.95
N GLU A 932 9.66 15.37 35.63
CA GLU A 932 9.54 16.60 34.85
C GLU A 932 8.07 16.98 34.59
N ASN A 933 7.20 16.00 34.35
CA ASN A 933 5.82 16.21 33.89
C ASN A 933 4.74 15.99 34.95
N TYR A 934 5.11 15.74 36.21
CA TYR A 934 4.19 15.35 37.29
C TYR A 934 2.97 16.29 37.46
N LYS A 935 3.14 17.60 37.25
CA LYS A 935 2.04 18.58 37.38
C LYS A 935 0.92 18.36 36.36
N ASN A 936 1.28 17.85 35.19
CA ASN A 936 0.38 17.66 34.05
C ASN A 936 0.12 16.17 33.78
N PHE A 937 0.41 15.29 34.74
CA PHE A 937 0.29 13.83 34.60
C PHE A 937 -1.06 13.32 35.14
N ASP A 938 -2.08 13.33 34.29
CA ASP A 938 -3.42 12.85 34.60
C ASP A 938 -3.60 11.34 34.35
N TRP A 939 -4.79 10.81 34.67
CA TRP A 939 -5.13 9.41 34.39
C TRP A 939 -5.14 9.08 32.90
N PHE A 940 -5.56 10.01 32.05
CA PHE A 940 -5.62 9.78 30.60
C PHE A 940 -4.24 9.51 30.02
N LYS A 941 -3.24 10.34 30.36
CA LYS A 941 -1.84 10.14 29.99
C LYS A 941 -1.25 8.88 30.62
N GLY A 942 -1.54 8.62 31.90
CA GLY A 942 -1.08 7.42 32.59
C GLY A 942 -1.57 6.13 31.94
N LEU A 943 -2.86 6.05 31.61
CA LEU A 943 -3.45 4.90 30.92
C LEU A 943 -2.89 4.76 29.50
N LYS A 944 -2.69 5.85 28.77
CA LYS A 944 -2.06 5.82 27.44
C LYS A 944 -0.66 5.20 27.50
N ILE A 945 0.17 5.64 28.45
CA ILE A 945 1.52 5.09 28.66
C ILE A 945 1.46 3.60 29.03
N LEU A 946 0.53 3.20 29.90
CA LEU A 946 0.36 1.79 30.24
C LEU A 946 -0.07 0.93 29.04
N ILE A 947 -0.94 1.45 28.16
CA ILE A 947 -1.32 0.79 26.90
C ILE A 947 -0.09 0.61 25.99
N GLU A 948 0.76 1.63 25.90
CA GLU A 948 2.00 1.58 25.13
C GLU A 948 2.97 0.53 25.70
N ILE A 949 3.20 0.55 27.01
CA ILE A 949 4.07 -0.40 27.72
C ILE A 949 3.56 -1.85 27.54
N ILE A 950 2.27 -2.12 27.79
CA ILE A 950 1.73 -3.49 27.68
C ILE A 950 1.70 -3.99 26.24
N LYS A 951 1.52 -3.11 25.24
CA LYS A 951 1.66 -3.46 23.82
C LYS A 951 3.09 -3.89 23.50
N GLY A 952 4.09 -3.23 24.06
CA GLY A 952 5.49 -3.63 23.96
C GLY A 952 5.73 -5.00 24.59
N LEU A 953 5.26 -5.19 25.82
CA LEU A 953 5.47 -6.43 26.58
C LEU A 953 4.78 -7.64 25.93
N ASN A 954 3.56 -7.47 25.43
CA ASN A 954 2.85 -8.49 24.66
C ASN A 954 3.67 -8.98 23.45
N LYS A 955 4.40 -8.10 22.78
CA LYS A 955 5.25 -8.48 21.64
C LYS A 955 6.48 -9.27 22.06
N ILE A 956 7.00 -9.03 23.26
CA ILE A 956 8.08 -9.85 23.84
C ILE A 956 7.52 -11.23 24.18
N HIS A 957 6.35 -11.29 24.84
CA HIS A 957 5.72 -12.55 25.25
C HIS A 957 5.27 -13.42 24.07
N LEU A 958 4.78 -12.83 22.98
CA LEU A 958 4.44 -13.56 21.73
C LEU A 958 5.65 -14.21 21.05
N LYS A 959 6.88 -13.79 21.39
CA LYS A 959 8.12 -14.44 20.95
C LYS A 959 8.60 -15.53 21.92
N GLU A 960 7.77 -15.90 22.89
CA GLU A 960 8.10 -16.83 23.99
C GLU A 960 9.29 -16.33 24.82
N MET A 961 9.46 -15.01 24.93
CA MET A 961 10.53 -14.37 25.70
C MET A 961 10.00 -13.74 26.99
N VAL A 962 10.88 -13.62 27.98
CA VAL A 962 10.65 -12.95 29.27
C VAL A 962 11.67 -11.82 29.41
N HIS A 963 11.25 -10.64 29.86
CA HIS A 963 12.13 -9.47 29.98
C HIS A 963 13.08 -9.57 31.19
N GLN A 964 12.62 -10.14 32.30
CA GLN A 964 13.36 -10.40 33.55
C GLN A 964 13.77 -9.18 34.37
N ASP A 965 14.01 -8.02 33.75
CA ASP A 965 14.35 -6.77 34.44
C ASP A 965 13.38 -5.63 34.09
N PHE A 966 12.10 -5.89 34.23
CA PHE A 966 11.04 -4.99 33.78
C PHE A 966 10.70 -3.94 34.84
N HIS A 967 11.09 -2.69 34.63
CA HIS A 967 10.83 -1.61 35.58
C HIS A 967 10.83 -0.23 34.90
N ILE A 968 10.40 0.82 35.61
CA ILE A 968 10.27 2.18 35.04
C ILE A 968 11.59 2.78 34.50
N GLY A 969 12.73 2.35 35.03
CA GLY A 969 14.06 2.73 34.49
C GLY A 969 14.35 2.20 33.07
N ASN A 970 13.73 1.09 32.67
CA ASN A 970 13.89 0.45 31.36
C ASN A 970 12.75 0.82 30.39
N ILE A 971 11.85 1.72 30.80
CA ILE A 971 10.85 2.35 29.92
C ILE A 971 11.38 3.73 29.51
N LEU A 972 11.55 3.96 28.21
CA LEU A 972 12.06 5.22 27.65
C LEU A 972 11.01 5.93 26.82
N PHE A 973 11.14 7.25 26.68
CA PHE A 973 10.22 8.11 25.92
C PHE A 973 10.89 8.66 24.66
N THR A 974 10.38 8.28 23.49
CA THR A 974 10.87 8.77 22.18
C THR A 974 9.89 9.77 21.59
N LYS A 975 10.41 10.74 20.82
CA LYS A 975 9.56 11.76 20.18
C LYS A 975 8.81 11.13 19.01
N MET A 976 7.49 11.34 18.93
CA MET A 976 6.74 10.96 17.74
C MET A 976 7.11 11.90 16.59
N GLU A 977 7.75 11.35 15.54
CA GLU A 977 7.85 12.06 14.27
C GLU A 977 6.45 12.11 13.63
N LYS A 978 5.91 13.33 13.45
CA LYS A 978 4.68 13.55 12.69
C LYS A 978 4.97 13.18 11.24
N PHE A 979 4.59 11.98 10.83
CA PHE A 979 4.37 11.68 9.43
C PHE A 979 2.89 11.93 9.20
N TYR A 980 2.56 12.78 8.22
CA TYR A 980 1.20 12.96 7.78
C TYR A 980 0.69 11.61 7.28
N ASP A 981 -0.06 10.90 8.11
CA ASP A 981 -0.98 9.88 7.65
C ASP A 981 -2.18 10.67 7.11
N ASP A 982 -2.28 10.78 5.78
CA ASP A 982 -3.41 11.42 5.09
C ASP A 982 -4.73 10.63 5.25
N ASP A 983 -4.72 9.51 5.98
CA ASP A 983 -5.88 8.63 6.16
C ASP A 983 -6.68 8.87 7.47
N ASP A 984 -6.40 9.93 8.23
CA ASP A 984 -7.26 10.38 9.35
C ASP A 984 -7.63 11.87 9.25
N GLN A 985 -8.06 12.29 8.06
CA GLN A 985 -8.84 13.52 7.90
C GLN A 985 -10.32 13.18 7.77
N SER A 986 -10.99 13.04 8.91
CA SER A 986 -12.39 13.40 8.99
C SER A 986 -12.54 14.71 9.76
N VAL A 987 -13.20 15.66 9.08
CA VAL A 987 -13.78 16.93 9.54
C VAL A 987 -12.91 18.21 9.43
N ASN A 988 -13.19 18.91 8.31
CA ASN A 988 -13.13 20.35 7.99
C ASN A 988 -11.82 20.97 7.48
N SER A 989 -11.78 21.27 6.17
CA SER A 989 -12.19 22.59 5.64
C SER A 989 -12.28 22.60 4.11
N TYR A 990 -13.35 23.22 3.58
CA TYR A 990 -13.53 23.57 2.18
C TYR A 990 -12.60 24.72 1.75
N ASP A 991 -12.27 24.69 0.45
CA ASP A 991 -11.84 25.77 -0.46
C ASP A 991 -10.51 26.52 -0.23
N ALA A 992 -9.56 26.31 -1.15
CA ALA A 992 -8.87 27.38 -1.88
C ALA A 992 -8.02 26.78 -3.02
N ASP A 993 -8.53 26.88 -4.26
CA ASP A 993 -7.73 26.84 -5.48
C ASP A 993 -7.03 28.20 -5.68
N ASP A 994 -5.82 28.15 -6.25
CA ASP A 994 -5.10 29.17 -7.02
C ASP A 994 -4.89 30.58 -6.43
N ILE A 995 -3.61 30.98 -6.26
CA ILE A 995 -3.03 32.20 -6.86
C ILE A 995 -1.49 32.17 -6.73
N ASP A 996 -0.89 32.61 -7.83
CA ASP A 996 0.50 32.76 -8.20
C ASP A 996 1.31 33.75 -7.32
N ASP A 997 2.63 33.65 -7.42
CA ASP A 997 3.63 34.55 -6.83
C ASP A 997 3.37 36.04 -7.14
N THR A 998 3.53 36.94 -6.16
CA THR A 998 4.20 38.25 -6.34
C THR A 998 4.55 38.94 -5.01
N ASP A 999 5.68 39.65 -5.06
CA ASP A 999 6.39 40.41 -4.02
C ASP A 999 5.65 41.61 -3.38
N ASP A 1000 6.24 42.04 -2.26
CA ASP A 1000 6.37 43.40 -1.72
C ASP A 1000 5.28 44.08 -0.85
N SER A 1001 5.65 44.20 0.44
CA SER A 1001 5.72 45.44 1.23
C SER A 1001 4.47 46.03 1.94
N THR A 1002 4.78 46.56 3.15
CA THR A 1002 4.12 47.60 3.98
C THR A 1002 3.01 47.23 4.98
N ASP A 1003 3.41 47.33 6.25
CA ASP A 1003 2.85 48.08 7.39
C ASP A 1003 1.34 48.21 7.69
N ASP A 1004 1.13 48.23 9.02
CA ASP A 1004 0.08 48.87 9.83
C ASP A 1004 -1.19 48.09 10.24
N ASN A 1005 -1.18 47.74 11.54
CA ASN A 1005 -2.20 48.01 12.58
C ASN A 1005 -3.69 48.00 12.20
N ASP A 1006 -4.48 47.13 12.85
CA ASP A 1006 -5.34 47.58 13.96
C ASP A 1006 -6.08 46.44 14.68
N ASN A 1007 -6.20 46.62 15.99
CA ASN A 1007 -6.93 45.79 16.96
C ASN A 1007 -8.44 45.77 16.70
N VAL A 1008 -9.09 44.61 16.83
CA VAL A 1008 -10.36 44.47 17.56
C VAL A 1008 -10.38 43.13 18.30
N ASN A 1009 -10.45 43.23 19.63
CA ASN A 1009 -10.75 42.12 20.54
C ASN A 1009 -12.22 41.69 20.37
N ASP A 1010 -12.49 40.39 20.35
CA ASP A 1010 -13.67 39.89 21.05
C ASP A 1010 -13.40 38.50 21.66
N ASP A 1011 -13.89 38.36 22.88
CA ASP A 1011 -13.41 37.44 23.91
C ASP A 1011 -13.99 36.01 23.84
N ASN A 1012 -13.26 35.10 24.48
CA ASN A 1012 -13.64 33.75 24.93
C ASN A 1012 -13.49 32.57 23.95
N THR A 1013 -12.26 32.11 23.78
CA THR A 1013 -11.96 30.68 23.99
C THR A 1013 -10.61 30.53 24.70
N ASN A 1014 -10.56 29.67 25.72
CA ASN A 1014 -9.37 29.40 26.51
C ASN A 1014 -8.22 28.96 25.61
N ASN A 1015 -7.23 29.84 25.56
CA ASN A 1015 -5.97 29.71 24.86
C ASN A 1015 -5.02 28.84 25.70
N ASP A 1016 -5.01 27.54 25.48
CA ASP A 1016 -3.89 26.67 25.88
C ASP A 1016 -2.96 26.49 24.68
N ASN A 1017 -2.17 27.52 24.41
CA ASN A 1017 -0.90 27.42 23.70
C ASN A 1017 0.07 26.53 24.51
N ASN A 1018 -0.06 25.21 24.36
CA ASN A 1018 0.97 24.27 24.75
C ASN A 1018 1.53 23.58 23.51
N ASN A 1019 2.75 23.96 23.15
CA ASN A 1019 3.67 23.20 22.29
C ASN A 1019 3.92 21.80 22.92
N ASN A 1020 2.95 20.90 22.83
CA ASN A 1020 3.08 19.55 23.38
C ASN A 1020 3.89 18.67 22.41
N ASN A 1021 5.18 18.52 22.67
CA ASN A 1021 5.99 17.43 22.14
C ASN A 1021 5.34 16.09 22.54
N TYR A 1022 4.69 15.39 21.61
CA TYR A 1022 4.12 14.07 21.86
C TYR A 1022 5.23 13.03 21.97
N TYR A 1023 5.48 12.53 23.17
CA TYR A 1023 6.36 11.38 23.41
C TYR A 1023 5.56 10.07 23.40
N SER A 1024 6.22 8.97 23.01
CA SER A 1024 5.72 7.60 23.03
C SER A 1024 6.59 6.75 23.95
N ALA A 1025 5.98 5.94 24.82
CA ALA A 1025 6.69 5.02 25.70
C ALA A 1025 7.14 3.78 24.94
N CYS A 1026 8.38 3.35 25.20
CA CYS A 1026 8.97 2.15 24.63
C CYS A 1026 9.80 1.38 25.67
N ILE A 1027 9.78 0.05 25.54
CA ILE A 1027 10.60 -0.84 26.35
C ILE A 1027 12.03 -0.85 25.80
N SER A 1028 13.02 -0.79 26.70
CA SER A 1028 14.45 -0.82 26.39
C SER A 1028 15.16 -1.86 27.26
N ASP A 1029 16.47 -2.01 27.05
CA ASP A 1029 17.35 -2.91 27.79
C ASP A 1029 16.99 -4.41 27.70
N MET A 1030 17.18 -4.98 26.51
CA MET A 1030 16.87 -6.38 26.23
C MET A 1030 17.98 -7.36 26.67
N GLY A 1031 18.97 -6.92 27.45
CA GLY A 1031 20.17 -7.71 27.77
C GLY A 1031 19.93 -8.94 28.63
N LEU A 1032 18.86 -8.95 29.43
CA LEU A 1032 18.43 -10.09 30.24
C LEU A 1032 17.25 -10.86 29.61
N CYS A 1033 16.80 -10.45 28.43
CA CYS A 1033 15.68 -11.10 27.76
C CYS A 1033 16.07 -12.50 27.26
N LYS A 1034 15.36 -13.53 27.73
CA LYS A 1034 15.61 -14.94 27.35
C LYS A 1034 14.31 -15.64 26.97
N LYS A 1035 14.43 -16.69 26.14
CA LYS A 1035 13.31 -17.60 25.87
C LYS A 1035 12.98 -18.40 27.11
N VAL A 1036 11.71 -18.73 27.32
CA VAL A 1036 11.23 -19.48 28.50
C VAL A 1036 12.03 -20.77 28.72
N ASP A 1037 12.33 -21.53 27.67
CA ASP A 1037 13.06 -22.81 27.76
C ASP A 1037 14.56 -22.67 28.08
N ASP A 1038 15.14 -21.48 27.90
CA ASP A 1038 16.56 -21.22 28.12
C ASP A 1038 16.85 -20.69 29.55
N ILE A 1039 15.83 -20.51 30.38
CA ILE A 1039 15.94 -19.94 31.74
C ILE A 1039 16.34 -21.03 32.74
N ASN A 1040 17.64 -21.37 32.76
CA ASN A 1040 18.21 -22.36 33.69
C ASN A 1040 19.14 -21.74 34.77
N GLU A 1041 19.26 -20.41 34.82
CA GLU A 1041 20.21 -19.74 35.70
C GLU A 1041 19.71 -19.61 37.15
N THR A 1042 20.60 -19.91 38.10
CA THR A 1042 20.40 -19.70 39.55
C THR A 1042 20.58 -18.26 39.98
N SER A 1043 20.99 -17.36 39.08
CA SER A 1043 21.30 -15.96 39.39
C SER A 1043 20.07 -15.06 39.21
N ILE A 1044 19.59 -14.47 40.29
CA ILE A 1044 18.46 -13.55 40.31
C ILE A 1044 18.98 -12.13 40.11
N TYR A 1045 18.72 -11.55 38.95
CA TYR A 1045 19.01 -10.15 38.65
C TYR A 1045 17.73 -9.32 38.62
N GLY A 1046 17.80 -8.07 39.06
CA GLY A 1046 16.74 -7.09 38.84
C GLY A 1046 16.66 -6.02 39.93
N VAL A 1047 15.57 -5.26 39.93
CA VAL A 1047 15.25 -4.29 40.98
C VAL A 1047 14.27 -4.91 41.97
N MET A 1048 14.74 -5.25 43.18
CA MET A 1048 14.02 -6.08 44.17
C MET A 1048 12.51 -5.80 44.30
N PRO A 1049 12.03 -4.56 44.48
CA PRO A 1049 10.58 -4.25 44.50
C PRO A 1049 9.75 -4.71 43.29
N TYR A 1050 10.37 -4.85 42.12
CA TYR A 1050 9.72 -5.29 40.88
C TYR A 1050 9.86 -6.80 40.67
N VAL A 1051 10.74 -7.49 41.40
CA VAL A 1051 10.96 -8.93 41.22
C VAL A 1051 9.84 -9.72 41.90
N ALA A 1052 9.23 -10.63 41.14
CA ALA A 1052 8.12 -11.45 41.61
C ALA A 1052 8.52 -12.38 42.77
N PRO A 1053 7.61 -12.68 43.72
CA PRO A 1053 7.92 -13.44 44.92
C PRO A 1053 8.44 -14.86 44.63
N GLU A 1054 7.93 -15.51 43.59
CA GLU A 1054 8.38 -16.83 43.17
C GLU A 1054 9.83 -16.81 42.65
N VAL A 1055 10.23 -15.72 42.00
CA VAL A 1055 11.59 -15.53 41.50
C VAL A 1055 12.54 -15.24 42.65
N LEU A 1056 12.15 -14.39 43.61
CA LEU A 1056 12.93 -14.16 44.84
C LEU A 1056 13.14 -15.46 45.65
N LYS A 1057 12.20 -16.41 45.58
CA LYS A 1057 12.33 -17.76 46.16
C LYS A 1057 13.26 -18.70 45.36
N GLY A 1058 13.77 -18.26 44.23
CA GLY A 1058 14.70 -19.03 43.39
C GLY A 1058 14.04 -19.84 42.28
N LYS A 1059 12.74 -19.64 41.98
CA LYS A 1059 12.14 -20.22 40.78
C LYS A 1059 12.58 -19.43 39.52
N PRO A 1060 12.62 -20.07 38.34
CA PRO A 1060 12.93 -19.39 37.09
C PRO A 1060 11.97 -18.23 36.79
N TYR A 1061 12.46 -17.22 36.07
CA TYR A 1061 11.62 -16.15 35.53
C TYR A 1061 10.58 -16.71 34.55
N THR A 1062 9.36 -16.20 34.61
CA THR A 1062 8.26 -16.55 33.70
C THR A 1062 7.61 -15.29 33.14
N GLN A 1063 6.77 -15.41 32.12
CA GLN A 1063 5.98 -14.28 31.62
C GLN A 1063 5.08 -13.67 32.70
N ALA A 1064 4.57 -14.50 33.62
CA ALA A 1064 3.80 -14.04 34.78
C ALA A 1064 4.65 -13.19 35.76
N ALA A 1065 5.97 -13.39 35.81
CA ALA A 1065 6.86 -12.53 36.59
C ALA A 1065 6.99 -11.11 35.97
N ASP A 1066 7.00 -10.99 34.64
CA ASP A 1066 6.92 -9.66 33.99
C ASP A 1066 5.57 -8.96 34.26
N ILE A 1067 4.47 -9.72 34.39
CA ILE A 1067 3.16 -9.16 34.75
C ILE A 1067 3.15 -8.63 36.19
N TYR A 1068 3.83 -9.31 37.11
CA TYR A 1068 4.04 -8.79 38.47
C TYR A 1068 4.76 -7.44 38.45
N SER A 1069 5.86 -7.37 37.69
CA SER A 1069 6.61 -6.13 37.44
C SER A 1069 5.72 -5.03 36.84
N PHE A 1070 4.85 -5.37 35.89
CA PHE A 1070 3.87 -4.44 35.32
C PHE A 1070 2.87 -3.92 36.38
N GLY A 1071 2.44 -4.77 37.31
CA GLY A 1071 1.63 -4.36 38.46
C GLY A 1071 2.33 -3.31 39.34
N MET A 1072 3.66 -3.45 39.54
CA MET A 1072 4.45 -2.42 40.22
C MET A 1072 4.59 -1.12 39.40
N ILE A 1073 4.65 -1.20 38.07
CA ILE A 1073 4.60 -0.01 37.21
C ILE A 1073 3.23 0.70 37.31
N MET A 1074 2.12 -0.07 37.36
CA MET A 1074 0.79 0.48 37.63
C MET A 1074 0.75 1.23 38.97
N TYR A 1075 1.38 0.69 40.01
CA TYR A 1075 1.51 1.38 41.31
C TYR A 1075 2.22 2.73 41.18
N VAL A 1076 3.31 2.80 40.41
CA VAL A 1076 4.01 4.07 40.14
C VAL A 1076 3.11 5.03 39.36
N VAL A 1077 2.37 4.56 38.36
CA VAL A 1077 1.44 5.43 37.61
C VAL A 1077 0.36 5.99 38.53
N ALA A 1078 -0.21 5.18 39.42
CA ALA A 1078 -1.23 5.62 40.35
C ALA A 1078 -0.71 6.65 41.37
N THR A 1079 0.42 6.35 42.01
CA THR A 1079 0.88 7.08 43.21
C THR A 1079 1.97 8.12 42.93
N GLY A 1080 2.67 8.00 41.80
CA GLY A 1080 3.89 8.73 41.51
C GLY A 1080 5.09 8.36 42.41
N LYS A 1081 4.98 7.29 43.21
CA LYS A 1081 6.01 6.85 44.16
C LYS A 1081 6.64 5.54 43.70
N HIS A 1082 7.90 5.34 44.06
CA HIS A 1082 8.54 4.04 43.92
C HIS A 1082 7.95 3.03 44.93
N PRO A 1083 7.77 1.76 44.54
CA PRO A 1083 7.33 0.71 45.47
C PRO A 1083 8.37 0.51 46.57
N PHE A 1084 7.94 0.44 47.82
CA PHE A 1084 8.79 0.26 49.01
C PHE A 1084 9.86 1.34 49.24
N ALA A 1085 9.60 2.59 48.81
CA ALA A 1085 10.57 3.70 48.94
C ALA A 1085 10.94 4.08 50.38
N ASN A 1086 10.20 3.61 51.37
CA ASN A 1086 10.36 3.95 52.78
C ASN A 1086 11.20 2.95 53.57
N CYS A 1087 11.69 1.85 52.98
CA CYS A 1087 12.51 0.86 53.68
C CYS A 1087 13.79 0.50 52.92
N ALA A 1088 14.73 -0.16 53.60
CA ALA A 1088 15.93 -0.71 53.00
C ALA A 1088 15.57 -1.85 52.02
N HIS A 1089 16.32 -1.97 50.92
CA HIS A 1089 16.18 -3.10 49.99
C HIS A 1089 17.15 -4.22 50.38
N ASP A 1090 16.80 -4.97 51.42
CA ASP A 1090 17.62 -6.01 52.05
C ASP A 1090 16.89 -7.38 52.09
N GLU A 1091 17.43 -8.35 52.83
CA GLU A 1091 16.83 -9.67 53.01
C GLU A 1091 15.44 -9.59 53.68
N ALA A 1092 15.22 -8.60 54.57
CA ALA A 1092 13.93 -8.42 55.24
C ALA A 1092 12.85 -7.97 54.25
N LEU A 1093 13.15 -7.04 53.34
CA LEU A 1093 12.21 -6.66 52.29
C LEU A 1093 11.93 -7.85 51.35
N ALA A 1094 12.95 -8.61 50.95
CA ALA A 1094 12.77 -9.78 50.10
C ALA A 1094 11.82 -10.81 50.76
N LEU A 1095 12.01 -11.09 52.06
CA LEU A 1095 11.12 -11.96 52.84
C LEU A 1095 9.69 -11.40 52.91
N ASN A 1096 9.54 -10.10 53.17
CA ASN A 1096 8.24 -9.43 53.22
C ASN A 1096 7.47 -9.57 51.90
N ILE A 1097 8.14 -9.35 50.76
CA ILE A 1097 7.55 -9.52 49.42
C ILE A 1097 7.09 -10.98 49.23
N CYS A 1098 7.93 -11.95 49.59
CA CYS A 1098 7.61 -13.39 49.52
C CYS A 1098 6.44 -13.79 50.44
N ASN A 1099 6.29 -13.13 51.59
CA ASN A 1099 5.18 -13.31 52.53
C ASN A 1099 3.91 -12.56 52.12
N GLY A 1100 3.91 -11.93 50.94
CA GLY A 1100 2.73 -11.32 50.37
C GLY A 1100 2.55 -9.84 50.70
N ILE A 1101 3.47 -9.20 51.44
CA ILE A 1101 3.43 -7.75 51.69
C ILE A 1101 3.50 -7.00 50.36
N LYS A 1102 2.69 -5.95 50.21
CA LYS A 1102 2.60 -5.10 49.01
C LYS A 1102 2.63 -3.61 49.40
N PRO A 1103 3.01 -2.70 48.48
CA PRO A 1103 2.91 -1.27 48.73
C PRO A 1103 1.47 -0.82 49.01
N GLU A 1104 1.29 0.12 49.94
CA GLU A 1104 -0.03 0.64 50.31
C GLU A 1104 -0.67 1.47 49.19
N ILE A 1105 -1.92 1.16 48.87
CA ILE A 1105 -2.77 1.93 47.95
C ILE A 1105 -4.24 1.86 48.41
N ASN A 1106 -4.98 2.96 48.28
CA ASN A 1106 -6.39 3.04 48.64
C ASN A 1106 -7.23 3.64 47.49
N ASP A 1107 -8.54 3.53 47.64
CA ASP A 1107 -9.57 3.97 46.68
C ASP A 1107 -9.72 5.50 46.60
N GLN A 1108 -9.04 6.26 47.46
CA GLN A 1108 -8.96 7.72 47.36
C GLN A 1108 -7.91 8.14 46.31
N ILE A 1109 -6.83 7.37 46.16
CA ILE A 1109 -5.72 7.68 45.24
C ILE A 1109 -5.95 7.08 43.86
N ALA A 1110 -6.55 5.88 43.78
CA ALA A 1110 -6.79 5.20 42.50
C ALA A 1110 -8.20 4.56 42.41
N PRO A 1111 -8.79 4.49 41.21
CA PRO A 1111 -10.09 3.85 41.00
C PRO A 1111 -10.10 2.40 41.46
N LYS A 1112 -11.23 1.93 41.98
CA LYS A 1112 -11.37 0.54 42.45
C LYS A 1112 -11.10 -0.45 41.32
N CYS A 1113 -11.67 -0.24 40.15
CA CYS A 1113 -11.41 -1.09 38.98
C CYS A 1113 -9.92 -1.14 38.58
N TYR A 1114 -9.18 -0.04 38.76
CA TYR A 1114 -7.74 0.01 38.51
C TYR A 1114 -6.96 -0.77 39.58
N ILE A 1115 -7.31 -0.59 40.86
CA ILE A 1115 -6.71 -1.31 41.99
C ILE A 1115 -6.94 -2.81 41.84
N ASP A 1116 -8.13 -3.24 41.45
CA ASP A 1116 -8.47 -4.65 41.28
C ASP A 1116 -7.64 -5.30 40.17
N LEU A 1117 -7.50 -4.63 39.02
CA LEU A 1117 -6.61 -5.09 37.95
C LEU A 1117 -5.15 -5.15 38.41
N MET A 1118 -4.65 -4.08 39.04
CA MET A 1118 -3.29 -4.02 39.56
C MET A 1118 -3.03 -5.15 40.58
N LYS A 1119 -4.03 -5.46 41.42
CA LYS A 1119 -3.95 -6.53 42.41
C LYS A 1119 -3.87 -7.92 41.78
N ARG A 1120 -4.59 -8.16 40.69
CA ARG A 1120 -4.44 -9.38 39.90
C ARG A 1120 -3.05 -9.47 39.26
N CYS A 1121 -2.49 -8.36 38.76
CA CYS A 1121 -1.16 -8.36 38.15
C CYS A 1121 -0.04 -8.74 39.14
N TRP A 1122 -0.08 -8.26 40.38
CA TRP A 1122 0.96 -8.53 41.38
C TRP A 1122 0.60 -9.64 42.38
N ASP A 1123 -0.33 -10.54 42.02
CA ASP A 1123 -0.75 -11.66 42.87
C ASP A 1123 0.46 -12.53 43.25
N SER A 1124 0.48 -13.06 44.47
CA SER A 1124 1.60 -13.89 44.93
C SER A 1124 1.66 -15.23 44.18
N ASN A 1125 0.52 -15.75 43.71
CA ASN A 1125 0.47 -16.93 42.86
C ASN A 1125 0.56 -16.50 41.37
N PRO A 1126 1.60 -16.95 40.63
CA PRO A 1126 1.74 -16.61 39.21
C PRO A 1126 0.57 -17.04 38.32
N GLU A 1127 -0.11 -18.16 38.65
CA GLU A 1127 -1.24 -18.67 37.85
C GLU A 1127 -2.50 -17.79 37.94
N ASN A 1128 -2.62 -16.97 38.98
CA ASN A 1128 -3.74 -16.03 39.14
C ASN A 1128 -3.54 -14.73 38.34
N ARG A 1129 -2.33 -14.51 37.79
CA ARG A 1129 -2.00 -13.28 37.09
C ARG A 1129 -2.55 -13.30 35.66
N PRO A 1130 -3.12 -12.19 35.17
CA PRO A 1130 -3.65 -12.10 33.81
C PRO A 1130 -2.51 -12.13 32.77
N ILE A 1131 -2.80 -12.62 31.57
CA ILE A 1131 -1.88 -12.49 30.43
C ILE A 1131 -1.88 -11.05 29.88
N THR A 1132 -0.86 -10.68 29.11
CA THR A 1132 -0.70 -9.31 28.58
C THR A 1132 -1.89 -8.80 27.77
N ILE A 1133 -2.59 -9.67 27.05
CA ILE A 1133 -3.79 -9.32 26.26
C ILE A 1133 -4.95 -8.91 27.18
N GLU A 1134 -5.20 -9.66 28.26
CA GLU A 1134 -6.26 -9.33 29.24
C GLU A 1134 -5.99 -7.97 29.90
N VAL A 1135 -4.74 -7.74 30.32
CA VAL A 1135 -4.32 -6.46 30.91
C VAL A 1135 -4.51 -5.32 29.92
N LYS A 1136 -4.12 -5.52 28.66
CA LYS A 1136 -4.27 -4.52 27.59
C LYS A 1136 -5.73 -4.16 27.34
N GLU A 1137 -6.62 -5.14 27.22
CA GLU A 1137 -8.04 -4.86 26.97
C GLU A 1137 -8.71 -4.21 28.18
N ALA A 1138 -8.36 -4.60 29.41
CA ALA A 1138 -8.83 -3.92 30.61
C ALA A 1138 -8.39 -2.44 30.68
N ILE A 1139 -7.12 -2.13 30.38
CA ILE A 1139 -6.62 -0.74 30.39
C ILE A 1139 -7.21 0.07 29.22
N LYS A 1140 -7.40 -0.54 28.05
CA LYS A 1140 -8.13 0.09 26.94
C LYS A 1140 -9.56 0.43 27.31
N LEU A 1141 -10.26 -0.45 28.03
CA LEU A 1141 -11.60 -0.17 28.53
C LEU A 1141 -11.58 1.08 29.41
N PHE A 1142 -10.62 1.20 30.33
CA PHE A 1142 -10.46 2.39 31.17
C PHE A 1142 -10.17 3.64 30.33
N TYR A 1143 -9.26 3.55 29.37
CA TYR A 1143 -8.88 4.66 28.48
C TYR A 1143 -10.06 5.15 27.62
N ASN A 1144 -10.80 4.22 26.99
CA ASN A 1144 -11.96 4.53 26.16
C ASN A 1144 -13.09 5.18 26.99
N SER A 1145 -13.25 4.77 28.25
CA SER A 1145 -14.22 5.37 29.17
C SER A 1145 -13.93 6.85 29.47
N LEU A 1146 -12.65 7.25 29.45
CA LEU A 1146 -12.23 8.64 29.61
C LEU A 1146 -12.23 9.46 28.31
N ASN A 1147 -12.32 8.81 27.15
CA ASN A 1147 -12.28 9.49 25.86
C ASN A 1147 -13.66 10.11 25.53
N GLN A 1148 -13.70 11.41 25.28
CA GLN A 1148 -14.93 12.15 25.00
C GLN A 1148 -15.53 11.83 23.63
N LYS A 1149 -14.73 11.33 22.68
CA LYS A 1149 -15.15 10.98 21.31
C LYS A 1149 -15.75 9.56 21.18
N PHE A 1150 -15.90 8.83 22.29
CA PHE A 1150 -16.34 7.43 22.29
C PHE A 1150 -17.83 7.29 22.69
N ASN A 1151 -18.59 6.43 22.00
CA ASN A 1151 -19.99 6.12 22.37
C ASN A 1151 -20.04 5.27 23.65
N LYS A 1152 -20.43 5.87 24.77
CA LYS A 1152 -20.37 5.26 26.11
C LYS A 1152 -21.61 4.39 26.40
N LYS A 1153 -21.39 3.09 26.67
CA LYS A 1153 -22.36 2.20 27.34
C LYS A 1153 -22.42 2.51 28.86
N LYS A 1154 -23.44 2.04 29.59
CA LYS A 1154 -23.62 2.25 31.04
C LYS A 1154 -22.36 1.97 31.88
N GLN A 1155 -21.67 0.86 31.60
CA GLN A 1155 -20.42 0.47 32.28
C GLN A 1155 -19.30 1.52 32.13
N HIS A 1156 -19.23 2.25 31.02
CA HIS A 1156 -18.23 3.29 30.81
C HIS A 1156 -18.47 4.51 31.71
N HIS A 1157 -19.73 4.84 32.01
CA HIS A 1157 -20.06 5.94 32.91
C HIS A 1157 -19.61 5.64 34.35
N GLU A 1158 -19.82 4.41 34.83
CA GLU A 1158 -19.38 3.98 36.16
C GLU A 1158 -17.85 4.01 36.31
N ILE A 1159 -17.13 3.60 35.26
CA ILE A 1159 -15.66 3.67 35.23
C ILE A 1159 -15.20 5.13 35.20
N GLU A 1160 -15.76 5.95 34.29
CA GLU A 1160 -15.42 7.37 34.17
C GLU A 1160 -15.61 8.13 35.49
N GLU A 1161 -16.69 7.86 36.22
CA GLU A 1161 -16.97 8.47 37.51
C GLU A 1161 -15.89 8.15 38.56
N GLN A 1162 -15.46 6.88 38.66
CA GLN A 1162 -14.39 6.47 39.59
C GLN A 1162 -13.06 7.19 39.28
N PHE A 1163 -12.72 7.33 37.99
CA PHE A 1163 -11.51 8.03 37.56
C PHE A 1163 -11.58 9.55 37.80
N LYS A 1164 -12.73 10.19 37.53
CA LYS A 1164 -12.93 11.62 37.83
C LYS A 1164 -12.83 11.91 39.32
N LYS A 1165 -13.46 11.08 40.16
CA LYS A 1165 -13.44 11.21 41.62
C LYS A 1165 -12.01 11.16 42.18
N THR A 1166 -11.23 10.19 41.72
CA THR A 1166 -9.86 9.98 42.20
C THR A 1166 -8.85 10.97 41.60
N GLN A 1167 -9.09 11.51 40.39
CA GLN A 1167 -8.21 12.49 39.76
C GLN A 1167 -8.00 13.74 40.63
N VAL A 1168 -9.05 14.25 41.28
CA VAL A 1168 -8.97 15.45 42.14
C VAL A 1168 -8.03 15.19 43.33
N HIS A 1169 -8.22 14.06 44.00
CA HIS A 1169 -7.43 13.68 45.19
C HIS A 1169 -5.99 13.34 44.81
N ARG A 1170 -5.79 12.60 43.70
CA ARG A 1170 -4.48 12.28 43.14
C ARG A 1170 -3.70 13.53 42.75
N THR A 1171 -4.34 14.54 42.16
CA THR A 1171 -3.66 15.81 41.81
C THR A 1171 -3.19 16.57 43.05
N ASN A 1172 -4.01 16.63 44.10
CA ASN A 1172 -3.62 17.23 45.38
C ASN A 1172 -2.50 16.42 46.08
N PHE A 1173 -2.55 15.09 45.99
CA PHE A 1173 -1.53 14.20 46.55
C PHE A 1173 -0.17 14.36 45.84
N LEU A 1174 -0.17 14.46 44.50
CA LEU A 1174 1.04 14.60 43.66
C LEU A 1174 1.64 16.01 43.68
N SER A 1175 0.83 17.05 43.90
CA SER A 1175 1.28 18.45 43.91
C SER A 1175 1.96 18.87 45.22
N ASN A 1176 1.69 18.17 46.33
CA ASN A 1176 2.30 18.48 47.62
C ASN A 1176 3.76 17.97 47.71
N LYS A 1177 4.74 18.89 47.68
CA LYS A 1177 6.18 18.56 47.73
C LYS A 1177 6.57 17.75 48.97
N SER A 1178 5.85 17.87 50.09
CA SER A 1178 6.11 17.10 51.32
C SER A 1178 5.70 15.62 51.24
N ASN A 1179 4.88 15.24 50.25
CA ASN A 1179 4.43 13.86 50.05
C ASN A 1179 5.33 13.05 49.11
N ARG A 1180 6.36 13.67 48.53
CA ARG A 1180 7.42 12.95 47.82
C ARG A 1180 8.23 12.19 48.87
N SER A 1181 8.08 10.87 48.88
CA SER A 1181 8.79 10.00 49.82
C SER A 1181 10.28 10.32 49.77
N THR A 1182 10.87 10.67 50.91
CA THR A 1182 12.32 10.53 51.09
C THR A 1182 12.63 9.07 50.83
N ILE A 1183 13.33 8.78 49.75
CA ILE A 1183 13.81 7.44 49.43
C ILE A 1183 14.75 7.05 50.57
N HIS A 1184 14.49 5.91 51.22
CA HIS A 1184 15.39 5.38 52.23
C HIS A 1184 16.81 5.28 51.67
N THR A 1185 17.84 5.65 52.45
CA THR A 1185 19.22 5.74 51.94
C THR A 1185 19.76 4.41 51.41
N GLU A 1186 19.19 3.30 51.87
CA GLU A 1186 19.53 1.93 51.46
C GLU A 1186 18.54 1.33 50.44
N ALA A 1187 17.57 2.10 49.95
CA ALA A 1187 16.70 1.68 48.86
C ALA A 1187 17.43 1.84 47.51
N VAL A 1188 17.46 0.75 46.74
CA VAL A 1188 18.19 0.68 45.45
C VAL A 1188 17.22 0.36 44.31
N TYR A 1189 17.08 1.30 43.38
CA TYR A 1189 16.20 1.19 42.19
C TYR A 1189 16.96 0.98 40.87
N THR A 1190 18.20 0.54 40.96
CA THR A 1190 19.03 0.12 39.82
C THR A 1190 19.22 -1.39 39.87
N SER A 1191 19.17 -2.03 38.70
CA SER A 1191 19.32 -3.49 38.56
C SER A 1191 20.64 -3.98 39.18
N ARG A 1192 20.56 -5.06 39.97
CA ARG A 1192 21.72 -5.71 40.63
C ARG A 1192 21.47 -7.20 40.85
N LEU A 1193 22.53 -7.95 41.15
CA LEU A 1193 22.44 -9.34 41.59
C LEU A 1193 21.80 -9.40 42.98
N LEU A 1194 20.75 -10.21 43.15
CA LEU A 1194 19.96 -10.31 44.38
C LEU A 1194 20.22 -11.59 45.18
N ASN A 1195 21.01 -12.53 44.68
CA ASN A 1195 21.30 -13.82 45.32
C ASN A 1195 21.77 -13.72 46.79
N SER A 1196 22.51 -12.66 47.13
CA SER A 1196 22.98 -12.43 48.50
C SER A 1196 21.84 -12.17 49.50
N PHE A 1197 20.68 -11.74 49.03
CA PHE A 1197 19.50 -11.43 49.86
C PHE A 1197 18.44 -12.54 49.83
N THR A 1198 18.61 -13.54 48.95
CA THR A 1198 17.60 -14.59 48.73
C THR A 1198 18.07 -15.99 49.12
N GLY A 1199 19.36 -16.17 49.44
CA GLY A 1199 19.97 -17.47 49.70
C GLY A 1199 19.36 -18.31 50.84
N ASN A 1200 18.63 -17.68 51.77
CA ASN A 1200 17.92 -18.39 52.85
C ASN A 1200 16.41 -18.56 52.60
N LEU A 1201 15.83 -17.89 51.60
CA LEU A 1201 14.38 -17.87 51.37
C LEU A 1201 13.84 -19.22 50.88
N SER A 1202 14.63 -19.97 50.12
CA SER A 1202 14.27 -21.31 49.62
C SER A 1202 14.09 -22.35 50.73
N LYS A 1203 14.60 -22.10 51.95
CA LYS A 1203 14.44 -22.99 53.11
C LYS A 1203 13.03 -22.92 53.72
N TYR A 1204 12.27 -21.86 53.44
CA TYR A 1204 10.95 -21.62 54.03
C TYR A 1204 9.80 -22.22 53.21
N ASP A 1205 10.06 -22.82 52.03
CA ASP A 1205 9.03 -23.48 51.23
C ASP A 1205 8.59 -24.86 51.79
N ASN A 1206 9.28 -25.38 52.83
CA ASN A 1206 9.04 -26.71 53.42
C ASN A 1206 8.38 -26.71 54.81
N ILE A 1207 7.93 -25.56 55.32
CA ILE A 1207 7.19 -25.53 56.59
C ILE A 1207 5.71 -25.43 56.23
N ASP A 1208 5.00 -26.55 56.42
CA ASP A 1208 3.54 -26.59 56.37
C ASP A 1208 2.96 -25.39 57.14
N ASN A 1209 2.05 -24.68 56.50
CA ASN A 1209 1.29 -23.56 57.04
C ASN A 1209 0.38 -23.99 58.21
N ASN A 1210 0.96 -24.40 59.33
CA ASN A 1210 0.33 -24.49 60.62
C ASN A 1210 1.41 -24.34 61.69
N THR A 1211 1.36 -23.21 62.41
CA THR A 1211 2.21 -22.78 63.54
C THR A 1211 3.49 -22.01 63.18
N VAL A 1212 3.34 -20.70 62.96
CA VAL A 1212 4.34 -19.72 63.43
C VAL A 1212 3.60 -18.59 64.13
N GLU A 1213 3.90 -18.39 65.41
CA GLU A 1213 3.42 -17.26 66.21
C GLU A 1213 3.89 -15.94 65.57
N ILE A 1214 2.92 -15.07 65.28
CA ILE A 1214 3.17 -13.67 64.92
C ILE A 1214 3.75 -13.00 66.17
N THR A 1215 5.05 -12.76 66.19
CA THR A 1215 5.65 -11.78 67.10
C THR A 1215 5.65 -10.42 66.40
N ASP A 1216 4.88 -9.52 66.99
CA ASP A 1216 4.67 -8.14 66.59
C ASP A 1216 5.99 -7.36 66.76
N PHE A 1217 6.59 -6.91 65.65
CA PHE A 1217 7.72 -5.97 65.67
C PHE A 1217 7.28 -4.62 65.09
N THR A 1218 6.37 -3.97 65.82
CA THR A 1218 6.13 -2.53 65.70
C THR A 1218 6.96 -1.81 66.76
N ASN A 1219 8.26 -1.63 66.48
CA ASN A 1219 9.11 -0.56 67.02
C ASN A 1219 10.49 -0.68 66.36
N PHE A 1220 10.79 0.18 65.37
CA PHE A 1220 11.97 1.06 65.32
C PHE A 1220 11.89 1.98 64.09
#